data_AF-A0AAD4BIA6-F1
#
_entry.id   AF-A0AAD4BIA6-F1
#
_cell.length_a   1.000
_cell.length_b   1.000
_cell.length_c   1.000
_cell.angle_alpha   90.00
_cell.angle_beta   90.00
_cell.angle_gamma   90.00
#
_symmetry.space_group_name_H-M   'P 1'
#
loop_
_entity.id
_entity.type
_entity.pdbx_description
1 polymer ?
#
loop_
_entity_poly.entity_id
_entity_poly.type
_entity_poly.pdbx_seq_one_letter_code
_entity_poly.pdbx_strand_id
1 'polypeptide(L)'
;MAVAIFSENGEHIFGSYKNGIQVWRGEDLSKEITTLKANKVTCLAVSKNNGWIAAGTGEGDVLMWDAKTHEQVFMQHEYPYAIAAVDFSPDSTRLVSSTKRTATVWDITTSKRLQTLDHEAELGAAKYSPEGDRIATATTNSVRIYDSNNSHLHFHLVFEIPVRVTSSSRLLWFGNHLFVTSDSTIKQFEASTGSATTEWRVPHSKDSCIALPQHGKFIAYSAKHTVTFWDTLTLTQFGLIQHPQEIEISSLAFSPDDRFLAIGALDGEIIIRDLTDSFPSYYSAVHRALAKKSLIRVLIKRSKAYVASDLWGPALNDANKIIELDPSSPWGYERKHAALHKAGDYENATRAFETMLSKMSQSSDPEIHKLHRQYMDTKAAIRDVIQDTIRDSPRVLINTSSGRLLSKAEQAVAFESLPVFNELIMIASMTTTIDHARIKHDVMQYYRYAMLSHTWGNNEPLFEELTCIIAYDLEESPTNDKLKIFCKIVRDAGFHWAWSDTCCIDKGDHSVLQEALVAMFKWYQGSALTLVFLRGVRSPSRRGDLVRSIWNSRAWTLLEYQASKVVRFYNEDWTLYMNLDIPNHKDSPEILLEMVEATGVSARTLMGLQPGLDSIREKLSLVSRRETSLVEDAAYSLFGIFSISLPVVYGEGDQALGRLLAQLLTSSGDTSVLAWTGKPGSHNSCLPSSITVFSELPTSHIPPPMTYAEMQTTTARLRKTFNLASVVKFYGRLSKLPVPSFTGRRMKLPCIAFKLGPLSVSRSHNRSAQVFHAQTTALGLVEIRTEEDLPAFNSLYLVHPWIDFLLDQQPVRSVSETLPDDQSFTDEVPSPSHLQISGSTPPLGMSFGERPRDATSLSSPSHVSLTDKLTPALRSMARLGQPFGALLFTPTRENVAEYRRVASESVITVRVQDDTPPQVLMACVQTLDVL
;
A
#
# COMPACT_ATOMS: atom_id res chain seq x y z
N MET A 1 25.79 -21.24 -54.73
CA MET A 1 26.02 -21.24 -53.27
C MET A 1 24.75 -21.65 -52.59
N ALA A 2 24.72 -22.84 -51.99
CA ALA A 2 23.63 -23.27 -51.12
C ALA A 2 23.91 -22.89 -49.67
N VAL A 3 22.88 -22.42 -48.98
CA VAL A 3 22.88 -22.14 -47.54
C VAL A 3 21.78 -22.96 -46.92
N ALA A 4 22.10 -23.75 -45.90
CA ALA A 4 21.15 -24.58 -45.17
C ALA A 4 21.05 -24.16 -43.70
N ILE A 5 19.84 -24.14 -43.14
CA ILE A 5 19.59 -23.89 -41.72
C ILE A 5 18.39 -24.72 -41.23
N PHE A 6 18.46 -25.20 -39.98
CA PHE A 6 17.35 -25.86 -39.31
C PHE A 6 16.48 -24.85 -38.57
N SER A 7 15.18 -25.11 -38.48
CA SER A 7 14.33 -24.44 -37.50
C SER A 7 14.72 -24.86 -36.08
N GLU A 8 14.49 -23.99 -35.10
CA GLU A 8 14.88 -24.25 -33.70
C GLU A 8 14.06 -25.37 -33.04
N ASN A 9 12.89 -25.70 -33.59
CA ASN A 9 12.09 -26.86 -33.19
C ASN A 9 12.45 -28.14 -33.95
N GLY A 10 13.31 -28.06 -34.98
CA GLY A 10 13.72 -29.20 -35.80
C GLY A 10 12.66 -29.68 -36.79
N GLU A 11 11.51 -29.03 -36.88
CA GLU A 11 10.40 -29.43 -37.76
C GLU A 11 10.64 -29.07 -39.24
N HIS A 12 11.50 -28.09 -39.51
CA HIS A 12 11.75 -27.56 -40.85
C HIS A 12 13.23 -27.38 -41.14
N ILE A 13 13.58 -27.55 -42.42
CA ILE A 13 14.92 -27.23 -42.95
C ILE A 13 14.72 -26.25 -44.08
N PHE A 14 15.49 -25.17 -44.06
CA PHE A 14 15.48 -24.14 -45.09
C PHE A 14 16.77 -24.18 -45.86
N GLY A 15 16.68 -24.23 -47.18
CA GLY A 15 17.84 -24.33 -48.05
C GLY A 15 17.72 -23.43 -49.27
N SER A 16 18.76 -22.67 -49.58
CA SER A 16 18.78 -21.93 -50.84
C SER A 16 19.10 -22.85 -52.02
N TYR A 17 18.23 -22.85 -53.03
CA TYR A 17 18.41 -23.57 -54.29
C TYR A 17 18.05 -22.66 -55.46
N LYS A 18 19.04 -22.37 -56.34
CA LYS A 18 18.91 -21.49 -57.52
C LYS A 18 18.24 -20.14 -57.22
N ASN A 19 16.93 -20.03 -57.44
CA ASN A 19 16.11 -18.82 -57.36
C ASN A 19 15.02 -18.90 -56.27
N GLY A 20 15.23 -19.73 -55.24
CA GLY A 20 14.34 -19.77 -54.09
C GLY A 20 14.96 -20.40 -52.85
N ILE A 21 14.19 -20.39 -51.78
CA ILE A 21 14.48 -21.09 -50.53
C ILE A 21 13.50 -22.25 -50.44
N GLN A 22 14.00 -23.47 -50.56
CA GLN A 22 13.22 -24.68 -50.38
C GLN A 22 13.03 -24.98 -48.90
N VAL A 23 11.84 -25.42 -48.54
CA VAL A 23 11.46 -25.79 -47.17
C VAL A 23 11.17 -27.28 -47.14
N TRP A 24 11.93 -28.04 -46.36
CA TRP A 24 11.69 -29.47 -46.13
C TRP A 24 11.17 -29.73 -44.73
N ARG A 25 10.53 -30.89 -44.54
CA ARG A 25 10.15 -31.39 -43.22
C ARG A 25 11.36 -32.06 -42.56
N GLY A 26 11.64 -31.70 -41.31
CA GLY A 26 12.81 -32.20 -40.57
C GLY A 26 12.77 -33.70 -40.27
N GLU A 27 11.59 -34.29 -40.06
CA GLU A 27 11.43 -35.73 -39.81
C GLU A 27 11.52 -36.60 -41.07
N ASP A 28 11.22 -36.03 -42.25
CA ASP A 28 11.22 -36.75 -43.52
C ASP A 28 11.80 -35.85 -44.63
N LEU A 29 13.10 -36.01 -44.81
CA LEU A 29 13.94 -35.22 -45.72
C LEU A 29 13.58 -35.40 -47.20
N SER A 30 12.70 -36.35 -47.51
CA SER A 30 12.25 -36.63 -48.89
C SER A 30 11.11 -35.71 -49.35
N LYS A 31 10.49 -34.95 -48.43
CA LYS A 31 9.26 -34.19 -48.72
C LYS A 31 9.47 -32.69 -48.65
N GLU A 32 9.55 -32.07 -49.83
CA GLU A 32 9.47 -30.61 -49.99
C GLU A 32 8.06 -30.14 -49.59
N ILE A 33 8.01 -29.12 -48.74
CA ILE A 33 6.77 -28.48 -48.27
C ILE A 33 6.39 -27.36 -49.22
N THR A 34 7.33 -26.44 -49.47
CA THR A 34 7.12 -25.26 -50.32
C THR A 34 8.46 -24.64 -50.75
N THR A 35 8.42 -23.73 -51.72
CA THR A 35 9.55 -22.90 -52.14
C THR A 35 9.20 -21.42 -51.97
N LEU A 36 10.00 -20.69 -51.19
CA LEU A 36 9.93 -19.23 -51.06
C LEU A 36 10.68 -18.57 -52.21
N LYS A 37 10.08 -17.56 -52.85
CA LYS A 37 10.70 -16.85 -53.98
C LYS A 37 11.79 -15.91 -53.48
N ALA A 38 13.05 -16.19 -53.83
CA ALA A 38 14.19 -15.35 -53.49
C ALA A 38 15.35 -15.58 -54.48
N ASN A 39 15.82 -14.54 -55.14
CA ASN A 39 16.91 -14.67 -56.12
C ASN A 39 18.27 -14.47 -55.44
N LYS A 40 19.26 -15.31 -55.81
CA LYS A 40 20.65 -15.21 -55.34
C LYS A 40 20.79 -15.03 -53.83
N VAL A 41 20.19 -15.93 -53.05
CA VAL A 41 20.29 -15.92 -51.58
C VAL A 41 21.72 -16.21 -51.15
N THR A 42 22.29 -15.33 -50.33
CA THR A 42 23.67 -15.42 -49.81
C THR A 42 23.73 -15.88 -48.35
N CYS A 43 22.68 -15.65 -47.58
CA CYS A 43 22.59 -16.01 -46.16
C CYS A 43 21.14 -16.20 -45.71
N LEU A 44 20.93 -17.01 -44.67
CA LEU A 44 19.64 -17.34 -44.08
C LEU A 44 19.71 -17.30 -42.56
N ALA A 45 18.62 -16.91 -41.91
CA ALA A 45 18.43 -17.00 -40.47
C ALA A 45 16.98 -17.33 -40.14
N VAL A 46 16.76 -18.03 -39.02
CA VAL A 46 15.44 -18.33 -38.46
C VAL A 46 15.37 -17.74 -37.06
N SER A 47 14.26 -17.09 -36.73
CA SER A 47 14.02 -16.51 -35.41
C SER A 47 13.91 -17.59 -34.31
N LYS A 48 14.30 -17.27 -33.08
CA LYS A 48 14.25 -18.20 -31.93
C LYS A 48 12.84 -18.70 -31.58
N ASN A 49 11.82 -17.92 -31.89
CA ASN A 49 10.42 -18.32 -31.72
C ASN A 49 9.85 -19.14 -32.90
N ASN A 50 10.65 -19.44 -33.93
CA ASN A 50 10.24 -20.04 -35.20
C ASN A 50 9.11 -19.28 -35.90
N GLY A 51 8.98 -17.98 -35.67
CA GLY A 51 7.94 -17.14 -36.29
C GLY A 51 8.38 -16.52 -37.62
N TRP A 52 9.68 -16.24 -37.77
CA TRP A 52 10.24 -15.49 -38.89
C TRP A 52 11.41 -16.21 -39.54
N ILE A 53 11.49 -16.07 -40.87
CA ILE A 53 12.62 -16.48 -41.70
C ILE A 53 13.16 -15.21 -42.37
N ALA A 54 14.46 -14.98 -42.29
CA ALA A 54 15.12 -13.87 -42.98
C ALA A 54 16.17 -14.40 -43.97
N ALA A 55 16.26 -13.74 -45.13
CA ALA A 55 17.26 -14.00 -46.14
C ALA A 55 17.92 -12.70 -46.63
N GLY A 56 19.23 -12.75 -46.82
CA GLY A 56 19.97 -11.73 -47.54
C GLY A 56 20.19 -12.13 -48.99
N THR A 57 20.05 -11.20 -49.93
CA THR A 57 20.30 -11.43 -51.36
C THR A 57 21.61 -10.82 -51.83
N GLY A 58 22.15 -11.36 -52.93
CA GLY A 58 23.31 -10.80 -53.62
C GLY A 58 23.07 -9.42 -54.25
N GLU A 59 21.81 -9.02 -54.40
CA GLU A 59 21.40 -7.71 -54.94
C GLU A 59 21.20 -6.66 -53.83
N GLY A 60 21.43 -7.04 -52.56
CA GLY A 60 21.36 -6.12 -51.42
C GLY A 60 20.00 -6.02 -50.73
N ASP A 61 19.09 -6.95 -51.00
CA ASP A 61 17.79 -7.02 -50.33
C ASP A 61 17.85 -7.85 -49.06
N VAL A 62 17.14 -7.39 -48.03
CA VAL A 62 16.76 -8.21 -46.87
C VAL A 62 15.29 -8.60 -47.02
N LEU A 63 15.04 -9.90 -47.16
CA LEU A 63 13.72 -10.49 -47.35
C LEU A 63 13.30 -11.22 -46.07
N MET A 64 12.03 -11.11 -45.70
CA MET A 64 11.48 -11.76 -44.51
C MET A 64 10.11 -12.39 -44.79
N TRP A 65 9.93 -13.61 -44.27
CA TRP A 65 8.71 -14.40 -44.39
C TRP A 65 8.21 -14.81 -43.01
N ASP A 66 6.89 -14.91 -42.88
CA ASP A 66 6.28 -15.60 -41.75
C ASP A 66 6.48 -17.12 -41.92
N ALA A 67 7.02 -17.76 -40.90
CA ALA A 67 7.44 -19.15 -40.97
C ALA A 67 6.27 -20.15 -41.01
N LYS A 68 5.06 -19.76 -40.58
CA LYS A 68 3.87 -20.62 -40.56
C LYS A 68 3.08 -20.55 -41.85
N THR A 69 2.89 -19.34 -42.36
CA THR A 69 2.11 -19.07 -43.58
C THR A 69 2.96 -19.16 -44.83
N HIS A 70 4.29 -19.05 -44.69
CA HIS A 70 5.25 -18.95 -45.79
C HIS A 70 5.01 -17.74 -46.70
N GLU A 71 4.22 -16.77 -46.22
CA GLU A 71 3.96 -15.53 -46.93
C GLU A 71 5.09 -14.53 -46.68
N GLN A 72 5.45 -13.80 -47.73
CA GLN A 72 6.44 -12.75 -47.63
C GLN A 72 5.81 -11.54 -46.97
N VAL A 73 6.37 -11.12 -45.82
CA VAL A 73 5.82 -10.02 -45.02
C VAL A 73 6.59 -8.73 -45.27
N PHE A 74 7.89 -8.82 -45.54
CA PHE A 74 8.75 -7.64 -45.61
C PHE A 74 9.90 -7.82 -46.60
N MET A 75 10.17 -6.76 -47.38
CA MET A 75 11.30 -6.64 -48.30
C MET A 75 11.82 -5.21 -48.19
N GLN A 76 13.11 -5.06 -47.93
CA GLN A 76 13.76 -3.76 -47.95
C GLN A 76 15.02 -3.78 -48.82
N HIS A 77 15.04 -2.88 -49.81
CA HIS A 77 16.16 -2.62 -50.70
C HIS A 77 16.90 -1.39 -50.19
N GLU A 78 18.15 -1.54 -49.74
CA GLU A 78 18.86 -0.42 -49.11
C GLU A 78 20.26 -0.16 -49.72
N TYR A 79 20.95 -1.17 -50.25
CA TYR A 79 22.33 -1.00 -50.71
C TYR A 79 22.62 -1.71 -52.04
N PRO A 80 23.52 -1.17 -52.88
CA PRO A 80 23.96 -1.80 -54.12
C PRO A 80 24.95 -2.97 -53.90
N TYR A 81 25.07 -3.46 -52.66
CA TYR A 81 26.05 -4.47 -52.26
C TYR A 81 25.37 -5.68 -51.63
N ALA A 82 25.89 -6.87 -51.92
CA ALA A 82 25.40 -8.13 -51.40
C ALA A 82 25.34 -8.15 -49.85
N ILE A 83 24.26 -8.71 -49.30
CA ILE A 83 24.15 -8.98 -47.86
C ILE A 83 25.06 -10.16 -47.51
N ALA A 84 25.97 -9.97 -46.55
CA ALA A 84 26.96 -10.97 -46.16
C ALA A 84 26.48 -11.89 -45.02
N ALA A 85 25.65 -11.37 -44.12
CA ALA A 85 25.06 -12.14 -43.02
C ALA A 85 23.75 -11.50 -42.54
N VAL A 86 22.86 -12.35 -42.03
CA VAL A 86 21.65 -11.96 -41.28
C VAL A 86 21.58 -12.79 -40.00
N ASP A 87 21.05 -12.21 -38.92
CA ASP A 87 20.87 -12.90 -37.64
C ASP A 87 19.79 -12.24 -36.79
N PHE A 88 18.98 -13.06 -36.11
CA PHE A 88 17.92 -12.58 -35.22
C PHE A 88 18.43 -12.39 -33.79
N SER A 89 17.88 -11.42 -33.07
CA SER A 89 18.03 -11.34 -31.63
C SER A 89 17.32 -12.52 -30.93
N PRO A 90 17.76 -12.95 -29.74
CA PRO A 90 17.16 -14.09 -29.04
C PRO A 90 15.68 -13.91 -28.68
N ASP A 91 15.24 -12.68 -28.44
CA ASP A 91 13.83 -12.33 -28.22
C ASP A 91 13.00 -12.29 -29.52
N SER A 92 13.63 -12.48 -30.69
CA SER A 92 13.03 -12.45 -32.02
C SER A 92 12.37 -11.11 -32.39
N THR A 93 12.75 -10.01 -31.73
CA THR A 93 12.20 -8.67 -32.01
C THR A 93 13.09 -7.80 -32.90
N ARG A 94 14.39 -8.13 -32.98
CA ARG A 94 15.38 -7.40 -33.79
C ARG A 94 16.09 -8.33 -34.77
N LEU A 95 16.60 -7.75 -35.85
CA LEU A 95 17.41 -8.42 -36.87
C LEU A 95 18.67 -7.59 -37.12
N VAL A 96 19.83 -8.23 -37.24
CA VAL A 96 21.04 -7.57 -37.76
C VAL A 96 21.33 -8.08 -39.16
N SER A 97 21.64 -7.17 -40.09
CA SER A 97 22.09 -7.48 -41.44
C SER A 97 23.43 -6.80 -41.72
N SER A 98 24.40 -7.53 -42.26
CA SER A 98 25.69 -6.96 -42.65
C SER A 98 25.83 -6.82 -44.16
N THR A 99 26.30 -5.67 -44.61
CA THR A 99 26.74 -5.40 -45.99
C THR A 99 28.25 -5.15 -46.00
N LYS A 100 28.82 -4.80 -47.15
CA LYS A 100 30.27 -4.63 -47.35
C LYS A 100 30.96 -3.77 -46.27
N ARG A 101 30.34 -2.69 -45.78
CA ARG A 101 30.96 -1.79 -44.76
C ARG A 101 30.04 -1.38 -43.63
N THR A 102 28.81 -1.90 -43.60
CA THR A 102 27.82 -1.50 -42.60
C THR A 102 27.12 -2.71 -42.01
N ALA A 103 26.90 -2.71 -40.70
CA ALA A 103 25.93 -3.61 -40.07
C ALA A 103 24.71 -2.79 -39.65
N THR A 104 23.54 -3.11 -40.19
CA THR A 104 22.30 -2.43 -39.86
C THR A 104 21.49 -3.27 -38.89
N VAL A 105 21.03 -2.66 -37.81
CA VAL A 105 20.10 -3.26 -36.85
C VAL A 105 18.69 -2.77 -37.11
N TRP A 106 17.78 -3.72 -37.20
CA TRP A 106 16.37 -3.54 -37.55
C TRP A 106 15.48 -3.94 -36.39
N ASP A 107 14.38 -3.23 -36.23
CA ASP A 107 13.23 -3.67 -35.44
C ASP A 107 12.25 -4.37 -36.38
N ILE A 108 11.97 -5.64 -36.09
CA ILE A 108 11.10 -6.49 -36.88
C ILE A 108 9.64 -6.07 -36.71
N THR A 109 9.25 -5.67 -35.50
CA THR A 109 7.86 -5.32 -35.18
C THR A 109 7.42 -4.04 -35.89
N THR A 110 8.31 -3.05 -35.96
CA THR A 110 8.04 -1.79 -36.63
C THR A 110 8.53 -1.76 -38.08
N SER A 111 9.30 -2.77 -38.50
CA SER A 111 9.96 -2.82 -39.80
C SER A 111 10.83 -1.58 -40.08
N LYS A 112 11.46 -1.04 -39.03
CA LYS A 112 12.29 0.17 -39.10
C LYS A 112 13.74 -0.12 -38.75
N ARG A 113 14.63 0.63 -39.40
CA ARG A 113 16.04 0.69 -39.04
C ARG A 113 16.22 1.41 -37.71
N LEU A 114 16.89 0.75 -36.76
CA LEU A 114 17.24 1.35 -35.48
C LEU A 114 18.59 2.07 -35.55
N GLN A 115 19.62 1.39 -36.05
CA GLN A 115 20.97 1.96 -36.16
C GLN A 115 21.79 1.30 -37.27
N THR A 116 22.69 2.08 -37.85
CA THR A 116 23.76 1.60 -38.74
C THR A 116 25.09 1.66 -38.00
N LEU A 117 25.84 0.56 -38.03
CA LEU A 117 27.17 0.41 -37.46
C LEU A 117 28.19 0.44 -38.61
N ASP A 118 28.96 1.52 -38.69
CA ASP A 118 29.90 1.74 -39.79
C ASP A 118 31.27 1.10 -39.53
N HIS A 119 31.83 0.52 -40.59
CA HIS A 119 33.15 -0.13 -40.59
C HIS A 119 34.02 0.38 -41.75
N GLU A 120 35.28 0.68 -41.45
CA GLU A 120 36.28 1.14 -42.44
C GLU A 120 36.73 0.00 -43.39
N ALA A 121 36.75 -1.23 -42.89
CA ALA A 121 37.19 -2.43 -43.59
C ALA A 121 35.98 -3.29 -44.04
N GLU A 122 36.22 -4.21 -44.99
CA GLU A 122 35.16 -5.08 -45.50
C GLU A 122 34.62 -5.99 -44.37
N LEU A 123 33.30 -5.98 -44.18
CA LEU A 123 32.59 -6.68 -43.13
C LEU A 123 32.09 -8.04 -43.65
N GLY A 124 32.58 -9.12 -43.04
CA GLY A 124 32.30 -10.50 -43.46
C GLY A 124 31.20 -11.21 -42.67
N ALA A 125 30.90 -10.77 -41.44
CA ALA A 125 29.86 -11.38 -40.60
C ALA A 125 29.32 -10.44 -39.52
N ALA A 126 28.05 -10.62 -39.15
CA ALA A 126 27.42 -10.03 -37.96
C ALA A 126 26.53 -11.07 -37.27
N LYS A 127 26.62 -11.18 -35.93
CA LYS A 127 25.88 -12.15 -35.11
C LYS A 127 25.47 -11.59 -33.75
N TYR A 128 24.26 -11.91 -33.30
CA TYR A 128 23.80 -11.63 -31.93
C TYR A 128 24.39 -12.63 -30.93
N SER A 129 24.64 -12.18 -29.70
CA SER A 129 24.93 -13.10 -28.60
C SER A 129 23.68 -13.92 -28.23
N PRO A 130 23.85 -15.14 -27.67
CA PRO A 130 22.72 -15.99 -27.28
C PRO A 130 21.83 -15.37 -26.19
N GLU A 131 22.39 -14.48 -25.37
CA GLU A 131 21.69 -13.72 -24.33
C GLU A 131 21.06 -12.42 -24.87
N GLY A 132 21.43 -11.98 -26.07
CA GLY A 132 20.85 -10.82 -26.75
C GLY A 132 21.42 -9.47 -26.30
N ASP A 133 22.40 -9.52 -25.41
CA ASP A 133 23.07 -8.37 -24.79
C ASP A 133 24.21 -7.81 -25.64
N ARG A 134 24.68 -8.52 -26.68
CA ARG A 134 25.80 -8.10 -27.53
C ARG A 134 25.55 -8.38 -29.00
N ILE A 135 26.20 -7.58 -29.86
CA ILE A 135 26.33 -7.82 -31.30
C ILE A 135 27.81 -7.92 -31.65
N ALA A 136 28.23 -9.00 -32.29
CA ALA A 136 29.57 -9.14 -32.83
C ALA A 136 29.57 -8.88 -34.34
N THR A 137 30.49 -8.04 -34.79
CA THR A 137 30.74 -7.74 -36.22
C THR A 137 32.20 -8.04 -36.55
N ALA A 138 32.47 -8.80 -37.61
CA ALA A 138 33.82 -9.15 -38.04
C ALA A 138 34.18 -8.47 -39.36
N THR A 139 35.22 -7.64 -39.30
CA THR A 139 35.86 -7.02 -40.47
C THR A 139 37.15 -7.74 -40.82
N THR A 140 37.78 -7.44 -41.97
CA THR A 140 39.07 -8.06 -42.34
C THR A 140 40.23 -7.81 -41.34
N ASN A 141 40.09 -6.84 -40.43
CA ASN A 141 41.18 -6.44 -39.53
C ASN A 141 40.85 -6.62 -38.05
N SER A 142 39.56 -6.72 -37.71
CA SER A 142 39.13 -6.77 -36.32
C SER A 142 37.71 -7.28 -36.15
N VAL A 143 37.45 -7.81 -34.95
CA VAL A 143 36.10 -8.10 -34.47
C VAL A 143 35.69 -7.04 -33.46
N ARG A 144 34.55 -6.38 -33.70
CA ARG A 144 33.97 -5.37 -32.82
C ARG A 144 32.75 -5.95 -32.10
N ILE A 145 32.66 -5.69 -30.80
CA ILE A 145 31.54 -6.12 -29.96
C ILE A 145 30.78 -4.88 -29.50
N TYR A 146 29.47 -4.84 -29.76
CA TYR A 146 28.58 -3.76 -29.37
C TYR A 146 27.63 -4.20 -28.26
N ASP A 147 27.27 -3.29 -27.35
CA ASP A 147 26.25 -3.53 -26.32
C ASP A 147 24.84 -3.33 -26.89
N SER A 148 23.94 -4.27 -26.59
CA SER A 148 22.53 -4.31 -27.02
C SER A 148 21.53 -4.06 -25.87
N ASN A 149 22.00 -3.98 -24.61
CA ASN A 149 21.15 -3.90 -23.41
C ASN A 149 20.56 -2.52 -23.10
N ASN A 150 21.00 -1.45 -23.75
CA ASN A 150 20.51 -0.11 -23.44
C ASN A 150 19.13 0.15 -24.07
N SER A 151 18.21 0.71 -23.28
CA SER A 151 16.87 1.19 -23.70
C SER A 151 16.93 2.39 -24.65
N HIS A 152 18.13 2.95 -24.85
CA HIS A 152 18.40 3.92 -25.90
C HIS A 152 18.78 3.17 -27.18
N LEU A 153 18.23 3.60 -28.31
CA LEU A 153 18.42 3.08 -29.67
C LEU A 153 19.89 3.18 -30.20
N HIS A 154 20.89 3.15 -29.31
CA HIS A 154 22.31 3.34 -29.57
C HIS A 154 23.16 2.18 -29.03
N PHE A 155 23.53 1.28 -29.93
CA PHE A 155 24.58 0.27 -29.77
C PHE A 155 25.95 0.96 -29.73
N HIS A 156 26.66 0.85 -28.61
CA HIS A 156 28.00 1.41 -28.43
C HIS A 156 29.05 0.30 -28.50
N LEU A 157 30.23 0.62 -29.06
CA LEU A 157 31.36 -0.30 -29.11
C LEU A 157 31.91 -0.54 -27.71
N VAL A 158 31.91 -1.79 -27.25
CA VAL A 158 32.44 -2.19 -25.95
C VAL A 158 33.96 -2.40 -26.05
N PHE A 159 34.41 -3.17 -27.03
CA PHE A 159 35.83 -3.36 -27.33
C PHE A 159 36.04 -3.86 -28.77
N GLU A 160 37.26 -3.67 -29.27
CA GLU A 160 37.72 -4.13 -30.58
C GLU A 160 38.85 -5.15 -30.38
N ILE A 161 38.67 -6.35 -30.92
CA ILE A 161 39.67 -7.43 -30.89
C ILE A 161 40.45 -7.38 -32.22
N PRO A 162 41.75 -7.02 -32.21
CA PRO A 162 42.57 -7.03 -33.42
C PRO A 162 42.90 -8.48 -33.80
N VAL A 163 42.21 -8.98 -34.82
CA VAL A 163 42.43 -10.33 -35.37
C VAL A 163 42.50 -10.17 -36.87
N ARG A 164 43.53 -10.77 -37.49
CA ARG A 164 43.59 -10.86 -38.96
C ARG A 164 42.55 -11.87 -39.41
N VAL A 165 41.42 -11.33 -39.81
CA VAL A 165 40.21 -12.03 -40.23
C VAL A 165 40.21 -11.91 -41.76
N THR A 166 39.99 -12.98 -42.50
CA THR A 166 39.87 -12.86 -43.96
C THR A 166 38.43 -12.55 -44.34
N SER A 167 38.18 -12.12 -45.57
CA SER A 167 36.83 -11.80 -46.07
C SER A 167 35.82 -12.95 -45.92
N SER A 168 36.30 -14.17 -45.69
CA SER A 168 35.52 -15.40 -45.58
C SER A 168 35.38 -15.91 -44.15
N SER A 169 35.93 -15.21 -43.17
CA SER A 169 35.83 -15.56 -41.76
C SER A 169 34.39 -15.50 -41.25
N ARG A 170 34.00 -16.47 -40.43
CA ARG A 170 32.68 -16.57 -39.82
C ARG A 170 32.76 -16.37 -38.31
N LEU A 171 31.71 -15.78 -37.75
CA LEU A 171 31.51 -15.59 -36.32
C LEU A 171 30.51 -16.60 -35.80
N LEU A 172 30.78 -17.13 -34.61
CA LEU A 172 29.85 -18.03 -33.93
C LEU A 172 29.91 -17.84 -32.41
N TRP A 173 28.75 -17.78 -31.77
CA TRP A 173 28.61 -17.63 -30.33
C TRP A 173 28.28 -18.95 -29.63
N PHE A 174 28.83 -19.14 -28.42
CA PHE A 174 28.41 -20.19 -27.50
C PHE A 174 28.55 -19.71 -26.05
N GLY A 175 27.43 -19.48 -25.37
CA GLY A 175 27.42 -18.82 -24.05
C GLY A 175 28.15 -17.48 -24.09
N ASN A 176 29.08 -17.26 -23.15
CA ASN A 176 29.93 -16.06 -23.08
C ASN A 176 31.18 -16.14 -23.98
N HIS A 177 31.26 -17.10 -24.91
CA HIS A 177 32.42 -17.29 -25.78
C HIS A 177 32.09 -17.01 -27.24
N LEU A 178 33.02 -16.35 -27.92
CA LEU A 178 32.96 -16.03 -29.34
C LEU A 178 34.05 -16.79 -30.11
N PHE A 179 33.67 -17.53 -31.12
CA PHE A 179 34.56 -18.25 -32.01
C PHE A 179 34.71 -17.46 -33.31
N VAL A 180 35.95 -17.24 -33.71
CA VAL A 180 36.33 -16.50 -34.91
C VAL A 180 37.22 -17.40 -35.76
N THR A 181 36.82 -17.67 -36.99
CA THR A 181 37.66 -18.40 -37.94
C THR A 181 38.64 -17.47 -38.66
N SER A 182 39.84 -17.96 -38.92
CA SER A 182 40.84 -17.38 -39.81
C SER A 182 41.31 -18.49 -40.76
N ASP A 183 42.06 -18.12 -41.80
CA ASP A 183 42.49 -18.99 -42.89
C ASP A 183 43.10 -20.33 -42.47
N SER A 184 43.70 -20.43 -41.27
CA SER A 184 44.31 -21.66 -40.74
C SER A 184 44.09 -21.86 -39.24
N THR A 185 43.27 -21.02 -38.59
CA THR A 185 43.03 -21.13 -37.15
C THR A 185 41.59 -20.80 -36.78
N ILE A 186 41.10 -21.43 -35.71
CA ILE A 186 39.88 -21.02 -35.02
C ILE A 186 40.33 -20.45 -33.68
N LYS A 187 39.88 -19.25 -33.33
CA LYS A 187 40.18 -18.62 -32.03
C LYS A 187 38.91 -18.45 -31.22
N GLN A 188 38.95 -18.85 -29.96
CA GLN A 188 37.91 -18.54 -28.98
C GLN A 188 38.32 -17.33 -28.18
N PHE A 189 37.37 -16.41 -28.02
CA PHE A 189 37.48 -15.23 -27.19
C PHE A 189 36.42 -15.27 -26.11
N GLU A 190 36.76 -14.79 -24.94
CA GLU A 190 35.77 -14.50 -23.91
C GLU A 190 35.12 -13.15 -24.19
N ALA A 191 33.79 -13.09 -24.24
CA ALA A 191 33.06 -11.90 -24.66
C ALA A 191 32.94 -10.81 -23.59
N SER A 192 33.23 -11.13 -22.33
CA SER A 192 33.31 -10.15 -21.24
C SER A 192 34.64 -9.38 -21.27
N THR A 193 35.74 -10.05 -21.64
CA THR A 193 37.10 -9.51 -21.53
C THR A 193 37.78 -9.24 -22.86
N GLY A 194 37.26 -9.79 -23.96
CA GLY A 194 37.90 -9.75 -25.29
C GLY A 194 39.19 -10.57 -25.39
N SER A 195 39.52 -11.35 -24.36
CA SER A 195 40.78 -12.10 -24.28
C SER A 195 40.68 -13.41 -25.07
N ALA A 196 41.74 -13.74 -25.83
CA ALA A 196 41.85 -15.04 -26.51
C ALA A 196 42.08 -16.14 -25.47
N THR A 197 41.21 -17.15 -25.45
CA THR A 197 41.29 -18.27 -24.50
C THR A 197 41.99 -19.48 -25.11
N THR A 198 41.64 -19.84 -26.34
CA THR A 198 42.09 -21.07 -27.01
C THR A 198 42.20 -20.86 -28.51
N GLU A 199 43.13 -21.58 -29.15
CA GLU A 199 43.38 -21.53 -30.58
C GLU A 199 43.51 -22.96 -31.14
N TRP A 200 42.65 -23.31 -32.10
CA TRP A 200 42.75 -24.56 -32.87
C TRP A 200 43.50 -24.27 -34.17
N ARG A 201 44.49 -25.10 -34.51
CA ARG A 201 45.12 -25.08 -35.84
C ARG A 201 44.36 -26.02 -36.75
N VAL A 202 43.76 -25.46 -37.80
CA VAL A 202 42.88 -26.17 -38.73
C VAL A 202 43.45 -26.13 -40.16
N PRO A 203 43.01 -27.03 -41.05
CA PRO A 203 43.48 -27.04 -42.44
C PRO A 203 43.22 -25.70 -43.14
N HIS A 204 44.20 -25.27 -43.95
CA HIS A 204 44.11 -24.00 -44.65
C HIS A 204 42.99 -23.99 -45.70
N SER A 205 42.05 -23.05 -45.59
CA SER A 205 40.95 -22.86 -46.54
C SER A 205 40.62 -21.38 -46.66
N LYS A 206 40.40 -20.92 -47.90
CA LYS A 206 39.97 -19.53 -48.15
C LYS A 206 38.51 -19.35 -47.77
N ASP A 207 37.64 -20.27 -48.17
CA ASP A 207 36.23 -20.26 -47.79
C ASP A 207 35.99 -21.36 -46.77
N SER A 208 35.81 -20.96 -45.51
CA SER A 208 35.59 -21.88 -44.38
C SER A 208 34.29 -21.55 -43.65
N CYS A 209 33.61 -22.59 -43.20
CA CYS A 209 32.41 -22.48 -42.37
C CYS A 209 32.66 -23.16 -41.04
N ILE A 210 32.08 -22.60 -39.99
CA ILE A 210 32.10 -23.17 -38.65
C ILE A 210 30.66 -23.37 -38.18
N ALA A 211 30.41 -24.49 -37.53
CA ALA A 211 29.17 -24.74 -36.83
C ALA A 211 29.48 -25.38 -35.48
N LEU A 212 28.73 -24.97 -34.46
CA LEU A 212 28.75 -25.59 -33.13
C LEU A 212 27.38 -26.25 -32.87
N PRO A 213 27.36 -27.49 -32.34
CA PRO A 213 26.18 -28.11 -31.80
C PRO A 213 25.67 -27.35 -30.56
N GLN A 214 24.37 -27.42 -30.26
CA GLN A 214 23.74 -26.74 -29.12
C GLN A 214 24.37 -27.14 -27.79
N HIS A 215 24.95 -28.34 -27.70
CA HIS A 215 25.60 -28.83 -26.49
C HIS A 215 27.12 -28.53 -26.41
N GLY A 216 27.73 -27.99 -27.46
CA GLY A 216 29.05 -27.33 -27.41
C GLY A 216 30.30 -28.19 -27.10
N LYS A 217 30.23 -29.52 -27.22
CA LYS A 217 31.36 -30.41 -26.91
C LYS A 217 32.37 -30.59 -28.06
N PHE A 218 32.00 -30.25 -29.28
CA PHE A 218 32.88 -30.33 -30.44
C PHE A 218 32.51 -29.26 -31.47
N ILE A 219 33.44 -28.93 -32.36
CA ILE A 219 33.29 -27.96 -33.45
C ILE A 219 33.32 -28.70 -34.78
N ALA A 220 32.41 -28.37 -35.69
CA ALA A 220 32.53 -28.72 -37.10
C ALA A 220 33.12 -27.56 -37.89
N TYR A 221 34.17 -27.84 -38.66
CA TYR A 221 34.87 -26.88 -39.49
C TYR A 221 34.99 -27.40 -40.92
N SER A 222 34.55 -26.61 -41.90
CA SER A 222 34.76 -26.94 -43.32
C SER A 222 36.05 -26.36 -43.86
N ALA A 223 36.78 -27.20 -44.59
CA ALA A 223 37.92 -26.80 -45.42
C ALA A 223 37.74 -27.42 -46.82
N LYS A 224 37.63 -26.57 -47.84
CA LYS A 224 37.33 -26.99 -49.23
C LYS A 224 36.10 -27.91 -49.28
N HIS A 225 36.31 -29.17 -49.64
CA HIS A 225 35.28 -30.21 -49.80
C HIS A 225 35.17 -31.16 -48.59
N THR A 226 35.79 -30.81 -47.45
CA THR A 226 35.79 -31.63 -46.23
C THR A 226 35.22 -30.89 -45.03
N VAL A 227 34.54 -31.63 -44.15
CA VAL A 227 34.14 -31.19 -42.82
C VAL A 227 34.90 -31.99 -41.78
N THR A 228 35.67 -31.29 -40.95
CA THR A 228 36.45 -31.87 -39.85
C THR A 228 35.76 -31.61 -38.52
N PHE A 229 35.81 -32.58 -37.60
CA PHE A 229 35.21 -32.49 -36.27
C PHE A 229 36.31 -32.47 -35.20
N TRP A 230 36.25 -31.47 -34.33
CA TRP A 230 37.27 -31.18 -33.33
C TRP A 230 36.66 -31.13 -31.93
N ASP A 231 37.21 -31.87 -30.99
CA ASP A 231 36.75 -31.83 -29.60
C ASP A 231 37.12 -30.48 -28.94
N THR A 232 36.20 -29.86 -28.20
CA THR A 232 36.44 -28.55 -27.58
C THR A 232 37.34 -28.60 -26.34
N LEU A 233 37.45 -29.76 -25.68
CA LEU A 233 38.26 -29.96 -24.49
C LEU A 233 39.67 -30.43 -24.84
N THR A 234 39.80 -31.42 -25.72
CA THR A 234 41.11 -31.99 -26.09
C THR A 234 41.77 -31.27 -27.26
N LEU A 235 41.03 -30.43 -27.99
CA LEU A 235 41.47 -29.72 -29.19
C LEU A 235 41.93 -30.66 -30.33
N THR A 236 41.58 -31.95 -30.28
CA THR A 236 41.98 -32.94 -31.27
C THR A 236 40.87 -33.20 -32.28
N GLN A 237 41.25 -33.39 -33.55
CA GLN A 237 40.36 -33.88 -34.58
C GLN A 237 39.98 -35.35 -34.30
N PHE A 238 38.69 -35.67 -34.31
CA PHE A 238 38.20 -37.04 -34.13
C PHE A 238 37.34 -37.55 -35.30
N GLY A 239 36.93 -36.66 -36.22
CA GLY A 239 36.05 -37.01 -37.32
C GLY A 239 36.33 -36.25 -38.61
N LEU A 240 35.97 -36.86 -39.74
CA LEU A 240 36.06 -36.28 -41.08
C LEU A 240 34.87 -36.77 -41.92
N ILE A 241 34.17 -35.84 -42.57
CA ILE A 241 33.16 -36.10 -43.60
C ILE A 241 33.61 -35.42 -44.89
N GLN A 242 33.59 -36.14 -46.00
CA GLN A 242 33.99 -35.62 -47.31
C GLN A 242 32.76 -35.46 -48.21
N HIS A 243 32.69 -34.33 -48.93
CA HIS A 243 31.69 -34.13 -49.97
C HIS A 243 32.00 -35.06 -51.15
N PRO A 244 31.02 -35.80 -51.71
CA PRO A 244 31.28 -36.82 -52.73
C PRO A 244 31.93 -36.30 -54.02
N GLN A 245 31.70 -35.02 -54.36
CA GLN A 245 32.08 -34.45 -55.66
C GLN A 245 33.27 -33.45 -55.60
N GLU A 246 34.07 -33.42 -54.53
CA GLU A 246 35.18 -32.44 -54.37
C GLU A 246 34.78 -30.95 -54.52
N ILE A 247 33.50 -30.64 -54.31
CA ILE A 247 32.95 -29.29 -54.38
C ILE A 247 33.12 -28.58 -53.04
N GLU A 248 33.39 -27.28 -53.06
CA GLU A 248 33.60 -26.50 -51.84
C GLU A 248 32.29 -26.28 -51.06
N ILE A 249 32.40 -26.37 -49.74
CA ILE A 249 31.29 -26.25 -48.80
C ILE A 249 31.06 -24.78 -48.45
N SER A 250 29.84 -24.31 -48.67
CA SER A 250 29.42 -22.93 -48.44
C SER A 250 28.66 -22.67 -47.14
N SER A 251 28.10 -23.70 -46.50
CA SER A 251 27.43 -23.56 -45.19
C SER A 251 27.38 -24.85 -44.39
N LEU A 252 27.39 -24.74 -43.07
CA LEU A 252 27.18 -25.84 -42.13
C LEU A 252 26.11 -25.43 -41.10
N ALA A 253 25.17 -26.34 -40.80
CA ALA A 253 24.19 -26.14 -39.73
C ALA A 253 23.83 -27.46 -39.06
N PHE A 254 23.83 -27.48 -37.72
CA PHE A 254 23.34 -28.61 -36.94
C PHE A 254 21.84 -28.52 -36.72
N SER A 255 21.19 -29.68 -36.60
CA SER A 255 19.82 -29.76 -36.07
C SER A 255 19.80 -29.43 -34.57
N PRO A 256 18.65 -28.99 -34.02
CA PRO A 256 18.55 -28.63 -32.60
C PRO A 256 18.83 -29.76 -31.61
N ASP A 257 18.64 -31.01 -32.04
CA ASP A 257 18.95 -32.22 -31.27
C ASP A 257 20.40 -32.71 -31.48
N ASP A 258 21.21 -31.93 -32.20
CA ASP A 258 22.60 -32.22 -32.60
C ASP A 258 22.76 -33.51 -33.42
N ARG A 259 21.68 -34.13 -33.90
CA ARG A 259 21.71 -35.41 -34.61
C ARG A 259 22.13 -35.27 -36.06
N PHE A 260 21.58 -34.29 -36.76
CA PHE A 260 21.79 -34.10 -38.20
C PHE A 260 22.69 -32.91 -38.46
N LEU A 261 23.52 -33.03 -39.50
CA LEU A 261 24.31 -31.93 -40.04
C LEU A 261 23.88 -31.66 -41.48
N ALA A 262 23.44 -30.43 -41.75
CA ALA A 262 23.21 -29.94 -43.10
C ALA A 262 24.49 -29.28 -43.63
N ILE A 263 24.89 -29.70 -44.83
CA ILE A 263 26.09 -29.24 -45.55
C ILE A 263 25.61 -28.66 -46.87
N GLY A 264 25.76 -27.35 -47.06
CA GLY A 264 25.48 -26.68 -48.32
C GLY A 264 26.76 -26.57 -49.15
N ALA A 265 26.68 -26.88 -50.45
CA ALA A 265 27.81 -26.81 -51.38
C ALA A 265 27.63 -25.71 -52.45
N LEU A 266 28.73 -25.34 -53.13
CA LEU A 266 28.73 -24.26 -54.13
C LEU A 266 27.86 -24.55 -55.36
N ASP A 267 27.73 -25.82 -55.74
CA ASP A 267 26.90 -26.34 -56.83
C ASP A 267 25.39 -26.17 -56.62
N GLY A 268 25.00 -25.82 -55.39
CA GLY A 268 23.61 -25.65 -55.00
C GLY A 268 23.01 -26.88 -54.31
N GLU A 269 23.77 -27.97 -54.12
CA GLU A 269 23.26 -29.13 -53.39
C GLU A 269 23.34 -28.91 -51.87
N ILE A 270 22.35 -29.46 -51.15
CA ILE A 270 22.32 -29.52 -49.70
C ILE A 270 22.30 -30.98 -49.29
N ILE A 271 23.35 -31.42 -48.62
CA ILE A 271 23.48 -32.78 -48.11
C ILE A 271 23.18 -32.77 -46.61
N ILE A 272 22.28 -33.63 -46.18
CA ILE A 272 21.99 -33.84 -44.76
C ILE A 272 22.58 -35.18 -44.34
N ARG A 273 23.38 -35.18 -43.27
CA ARG A 273 24.04 -36.37 -42.73
C ARG A 273 23.57 -36.66 -41.32
N ASP A 274 23.22 -37.92 -41.05
CA ASP A 274 22.98 -38.40 -39.70
C ASP A 274 24.32 -38.69 -39.00
N LEU A 275 24.54 -38.00 -37.87
CA LEU A 275 25.76 -38.11 -37.10
C LEU A 275 25.73 -39.28 -36.11
N THR A 276 24.56 -39.87 -35.82
CA THR A 276 24.50 -41.06 -34.94
C THR A 276 25.19 -42.26 -35.57
N ASP A 277 25.07 -42.41 -36.89
CA ASP A 277 25.72 -43.47 -37.65
C ASP A 277 27.22 -43.21 -37.82
N SER A 278 27.58 -41.93 -37.94
CA SER A 278 28.96 -41.50 -38.17
C SER A 278 29.81 -41.51 -36.89
N PHE A 279 29.20 -41.27 -35.72
CA PHE A 279 29.89 -41.21 -34.41
C PHE A 279 29.15 -41.96 -33.27
N PRO A 280 29.02 -43.30 -33.34
CA PRO A 280 28.19 -44.07 -32.39
C PRO A 280 28.63 -43.98 -30.92
N SER A 281 29.95 -43.89 -30.68
CA SER A 281 30.53 -43.79 -29.34
C SER A 281 30.22 -42.46 -28.64
N TYR A 282 30.11 -41.36 -29.39
CA TYR A 282 29.79 -40.04 -28.87
C TYR A 282 28.30 -39.90 -28.51
N TYR A 283 27.39 -40.36 -29.38
CA TYR A 283 25.94 -40.20 -29.17
C TYR A 283 25.35 -41.17 -28.12
N SER A 284 25.96 -42.33 -27.86
CA SER A 284 25.42 -43.35 -26.93
C SER A 284 25.36 -42.91 -25.45
N ALA A 285 26.26 -42.03 -25.00
CA ALA A 285 26.33 -41.54 -23.61
C ALA A 285 25.59 -40.20 -23.40
N VAL A 286 25.44 -39.40 -24.46
CA VAL A 286 24.95 -38.02 -24.43
C VAL A 286 23.42 -37.97 -24.64
N HIS A 287 22.85 -38.82 -25.51
CA HIS A 287 21.41 -38.85 -25.80
C HIS A 287 20.53 -39.23 -24.59
N ARG A 288 20.99 -40.15 -23.74
CA ARG A 288 20.17 -40.68 -22.63
C ARG A 288 19.88 -39.63 -21.55
N ALA A 289 20.81 -38.70 -21.35
CA ALA A 289 20.67 -37.60 -20.39
C ALA A 289 19.98 -36.36 -20.99
N LEU A 290 20.20 -36.08 -22.29
CA LEU A 290 19.70 -34.87 -22.95
C LEU A 290 18.27 -34.99 -23.47
N ALA A 291 17.89 -36.14 -24.05
CA ALA A 291 16.50 -36.39 -24.48
C ALA A 291 15.53 -36.34 -23.31
N LYS A 292 15.98 -36.73 -22.12
CA LYS A 292 15.20 -36.67 -20.88
C LYS A 292 14.96 -35.23 -20.43
N LYS A 293 16.00 -34.37 -20.46
CA LYS A 293 15.89 -32.95 -20.08
C LYS A 293 15.07 -32.12 -21.09
N SER A 294 15.23 -32.38 -22.39
CA SER A 294 14.44 -31.70 -23.44
C SER A 294 12.96 -32.06 -23.35
N LEU A 295 12.64 -33.35 -23.15
CA LEU A 295 11.26 -33.81 -22.98
C LEU A 295 10.59 -33.18 -21.75
N ILE A 296 11.27 -33.11 -20.60
CA ILE A 296 10.75 -32.45 -19.39
C ILE A 296 10.40 -30.98 -19.66
N ARG A 297 11.26 -30.23 -20.38
CA ARG A 297 10.99 -28.82 -20.74
C ARG A 297 9.74 -28.67 -21.60
N VAL A 298 9.55 -29.56 -22.58
CA VAL A 298 8.37 -29.55 -23.46
C VAL A 298 7.09 -29.83 -22.66
N LEU A 299 7.13 -30.85 -21.79
CA LEU A 299 5.99 -31.21 -20.94
C LEU A 299 5.61 -30.07 -19.97
N ILE A 300 6.59 -29.36 -19.40
CA ILE A 300 6.31 -28.21 -18.53
C ILE A 300 5.58 -27.09 -19.29
N LYS A 301 6.06 -26.74 -20.49
CA LYS A 301 5.43 -25.71 -21.34
C LYS A 301 4.02 -26.12 -21.75
N ARG A 302 3.83 -27.37 -22.15
CA ARG A 302 2.52 -27.90 -22.57
C ARG A 302 1.52 -27.97 -21.42
N SER A 303 1.94 -28.43 -20.25
CA SER A 303 1.13 -28.42 -19.02
C SER A 303 0.69 -27.00 -18.64
N LYS A 304 1.60 -26.00 -18.74
CA LYS A 304 1.26 -24.57 -18.55
C LYS A 304 0.17 -24.10 -19.52
N ALA A 305 0.30 -24.42 -20.80
CA ALA A 305 -0.69 -24.05 -21.81
C ALA A 305 -2.06 -24.69 -21.56
N TYR A 306 -2.08 -25.96 -21.13
CA TYR A 306 -3.34 -26.65 -20.78
C TYR A 306 -4.03 -26.04 -19.55
N VAL A 307 -3.28 -25.69 -18.50
CA VAL A 307 -3.85 -25.00 -17.32
C VAL A 307 -4.41 -23.63 -17.69
N ALA A 308 -3.73 -22.88 -18.55
CA ALA A 308 -4.21 -21.59 -19.06
C ALA A 308 -5.46 -21.71 -19.92
N SER A 309 -5.67 -22.87 -20.55
CA SER A 309 -6.82 -23.17 -21.42
C SER A 309 -7.93 -23.98 -20.71
N ASP A 310 -7.93 -24.02 -19.37
CA ASP A 310 -8.92 -24.76 -18.55
C ASP A 310 -8.95 -26.30 -18.76
N LEU A 311 -7.91 -26.88 -19.34
CA LEU A 311 -7.80 -28.33 -19.60
C LEU A 311 -6.96 -29.03 -18.52
N TRP A 312 -7.57 -29.33 -17.37
CA TRP A 312 -6.86 -29.91 -16.21
C TRP A 312 -6.41 -31.37 -16.42
N GLY A 313 -7.19 -32.21 -17.12
CA GLY A 313 -6.87 -33.63 -17.33
C GLY A 313 -5.56 -33.86 -18.11
N PRO A 314 -5.39 -33.25 -19.30
CA PRO A 314 -4.13 -33.29 -20.04
C PRO A 314 -2.96 -32.66 -19.28
N ALA A 315 -3.20 -31.57 -18.54
CA ALA A 315 -2.18 -30.93 -17.71
C ALA A 315 -1.66 -31.84 -16.59
N LEU A 316 -2.57 -32.60 -15.95
CA LEU A 316 -2.25 -33.55 -14.89
C LEU A 316 -1.47 -34.75 -15.45
N ASN A 317 -1.82 -35.23 -16.65
CA ASN A 317 -1.08 -36.31 -17.31
C ASN A 317 0.37 -35.90 -17.62
N ASP A 318 0.56 -34.68 -18.13
CA ASP A 318 1.91 -34.12 -18.37
C ASP A 318 2.69 -33.96 -17.06
N ALA A 319 2.03 -33.51 -15.98
CA ALA A 319 2.65 -33.38 -14.67
C ALA A 319 3.10 -34.73 -14.09
N ASN A 320 2.24 -35.77 -14.14
CA ASN A 320 2.60 -37.12 -13.70
C ASN A 320 3.76 -37.69 -14.54
N LYS A 321 3.75 -37.45 -15.85
CA LYS A 321 4.83 -37.89 -16.74
C LYS A 321 6.16 -37.18 -16.45
N ILE A 322 6.14 -35.91 -16.05
CA ILE A 322 7.33 -35.22 -15.55
C ILE A 322 7.85 -35.88 -14.27
N ILE A 323 6.97 -36.22 -13.33
CA ILE A 323 7.33 -36.87 -12.06
C ILE A 323 7.92 -38.27 -12.31
N GLU A 324 7.36 -39.05 -13.24
CA GLU A 324 7.91 -40.35 -13.63
C GLU A 324 9.33 -40.22 -14.22
N LEU A 325 9.56 -39.19 -15.03
CA LEU A 325 10.86 -38.93 -15.63
C LEU A 325 11.84 -38.41 -14.56
N ASP A 326 11.47 -37.47 -13.71
CA ASP A 326 12.35 -36.88 -12.70
C ASP A 326 11.63 -36.73 -11.34
N PRO A 327 11.63 -37.80 -10.50
CA PRO A 327 10.97 -37.79 -9.21
C PRO A 327 11.62 -36.84 -8.18
N SER A 328 12.87 -36.43 -8.42
CA SER A 328 13.59 -35.48 -7.56
C SER A 328 13.27 -34.03 -7.88
N SER A 329 12.72 -33.74 -9.05
CA SER A 329 12.47 -32.37 -9.50
C SER A 329 11.17 -31.81 -8.90
N PRO A 330 11.20 -30.60 -8.31
CA PRO A 330 10.02 -29.97 -7.75
C PRO A 330 9.02 -29.53 -8.83
N TRP A 331 9.47 -29.33 -10.08
CA TRP A 331 8.65 -28.82 -11.18
C TRP A 331 7.50 -29.75 -11.58
N GLY A 332 7.67 -31.06 -11.46
CA GLY A 332 6.59 -32.02 -11.73
C GLY A 332 5.45 -31.90 -10.72
N TYR A 333 5.80 -31.79 -9.44
CA TYR A 333 4.84 -31.63 -8.35
C TYR A 333 4.16 -30.26 -8.37
N GLU A 334 4.87 -29.22 -8.78
CA GLU A 334 4.34 -27.87 -9.01
C GLU A 334 3.26 -27.85 -10.10
N ARG A 335 3.54 -28.48 -11.25
CA ARG A 335 2.54 -28.64 -12.33
C ARG A 335 1.34 -29.48 -11.89
N LYS A 336 1.58 -30.52 -11.08
CA LYS A 336 0.52 -31.37 -10.53
C LYS A 336 -0.39 -30.59 -9.58
N HIS A 337 0.16 -29.75 -8.72
CA HIS A 337 -0.58 -28.84 -7.86
C HIS A 337 -1.49 -27.91 -8.69
N ALA A 338 -0.93 -27.22 -9.69
CA ALA A 338 -1.69 -26.29 -10.53
C ALA A 338 -2.85 -26.97 -11.29
N ALA A 339 -2.63 -28.18 -11.82
CA ALA A 339 -3.67 -28.93 -12.52
C ALA A 339 -4.80 -29.39 -11.60
N LEU A 340 -4.48 -29.90 -10.40
CA LEU A 340 -5.46 -30.34 -9.41
C LEU A 340 -6.26 -29.19 -8.80
N HIS A 341 -5.60 -28.05 -8.58
CA HIS A 341 -6.25 -26.83 -8.11
C HIS A 341 -7.32 -26.33 -9.11
N LYS A 342 -6.98 -26.31 -10.41
CA LYS A 342 -7.96 -26.01 -11.48
C LYS A 342 -9.10 -27.02 -11.56
N ALA A 343 -8.85 -28.27 -11.18
CA ALA A 343 -9.87 -29.32 -11.14
C ALA A 343 -10.79 -29.24 -9.90
N GLY A 344 -10.50 -28.36 -8.92
CA GLY A 344 -11.24 -28.26 -7.66
C GLY A 344 -10.89 -29.36 -6.64
N ASP A 345 -9.83 -30.14 -6.87
CA ASP A 345 -9.35 -31.19 -5.97
C ASP A 345 -8.26 -30.64 -5.03
N TYR A 346 -8.70 -29.83 -4.06
CA TYR A 346 -7.82 -29.08 -3.17
C TYR A 346 -7.00 -29.97 -2.21
N GLU A 347 -7.51 -31.14 -1.84
CA GLU A 347 -6.81 -32.05 -0.92
C GLU A 347 -5.58 -32.66 -1.59
N ASN A 348 -5.74 -33.19 -2.81
CA ASN A 348 -4.61 -33.73 -3.57
C ASN A 348 -3.66 -32.63 -4.06
N ALA A 349 -4.18 -31.43 -4.34
CA ALA A 349 -3.39 -30.27 -4.66
C ALA A 349 -2.44 -29.92 -3.49
N THR A 350 -2.96 -29.86 -2.26
CA THR A 350 -2.18 -29.56 -1.04
C THR A 350 -1.08 -30.61 -0.82
N ARG A 351 -1.42 -31.90 -0.95
CA ARG A 351 -0.43 -32.99 -0.81
C ARG A 351 0.68 -32.94 -1.87
N ALA A 352 0.34 -32.58 -3.11
CA ALA A 352 1.34 -32.38 -4.17
C ALA A 352 2.29 -31.21 -3.85
N PHE A 353 1.74 -30.13 -3.26
CA PHE A 353 2.51 -28.97 -2.82
C PHE A 353 3.46 -29.29 -1.64
N GLU A 354 3.01 -30.02 -0.63
CA GLU A 354 3.88 -30.47 0.47
C GLU A 354 5.03 -31.35 -0.04
N THR A 355 4.73 -32.25 -0.98
CA THR A 355 5.73 -33.11 -1.61
C THR A 355 6.76 -32.27 -2.38
N MET A 356 6.31 -31.25 -3.12
CA MET A 356 7.19 -30.31 -3.81
C MET A 356 8.18 -29.63 -2.84
N LEU A 357 7.68 -29.09 -1.72
CA LEU A 357 8.53 -28.42 -0.74
C LEU A 357 9.57 -29.35 -0.11
N SER A 358 9.18 -30.61 0.18
CA SER A 358 10.11 -31.62 0.65
C SER A 358 11.20 -31.95 -0.38
N LYS A 359 10.88 -31.93 -1.68
CA LYS A 359 11.89 -32.13 -2.73
C LYS A 359 12.81 -30.92 -2.89
N MET A 360 12.30 -29.70 -2.71
CA MET A 360 13.09 -28.48 -2.77
C MET A 360 14.14 -28.41 -1.65
N SER A 361 13.80 -28.82 -0.43
CA SER A 361 14.73 -28.79 0.71
C SER A 361 15.81 -29.86 0.68
N GLN A 362 15.57 -30.97 -0.03
CA GLN A 362 16.50 -32.10 -0.15
C GLN A 362 17.40 -32.03 -1.40
N SER A 363 17.16 -31.08 -2.30
CA SER A 363 17.89 -30.96 -3.57
C SER A 363 19.29 -30.37 -3.36
N SER A 364 20.29 -30.86 -4.10
CA SER A 364 21.63 -30.27 -4.16
C SER A 364 21.80 -29.21 -5.25
N ASP A 365 20.76 -28.93 -6.04
CA ASP A 365 20.79 -27.99 -7.16
C ASP A 365 20.77 -26.52 -6.66
N PRO A 366 21.74 -25.67 -7.07
CA PRO A 366 21.79 -24.25 -6.70
C PRO A 366 20.53 -23.45 -7.05
N GLU A 367 19.89 -23.74 -8.18
CA GLU A 367 18.68 -23.02 -8.63
C GLU A 367 17.46 -23.40 -7.79
N ILE A 368 17.36 -24.68 -7.40
CA ILE A 368 16.29 -25.15 -6.51
C ILE A 368 16.48 -24.57 -5.09
N HIS A 369 17.73 -24.49 -4.62
CA HIS A 369 18.04 -23.80 -3.36
C HIS A 369 17.72 -22.30 -3.38
N LYS A 370 17.93 -21.63 -4.50
CA LYS A 370 17.54 -20.21 -4.67
C LYS A 370 16.03 -20.05 -4.59
N LEU A 371 15.27 -20.91 -5.26
CA LEU A 371 13.80 -20.93 -5.19
C LEU A 371 13.30 -21.26 -3.78
N HIS A 372 13.94 -22.19 -3.07
CA HIS A 372 13.58 -22.51 -1.70
C HIS A 372 13.81 -21.31 -0.76
N ARG A 373 14.92 -20.57 -0.92
CA ARG A 373 15.15 -19.32 -0.20
C ARG A 373 14.07 -18.28 -0.50
N GLN A 374 13.77 -18.06 -1.78
CA GLN A 374 12.72 -17.12 -2.19
C GLN A 374 11.34 -17.47 -1.62
N TYR A 375 11.02 -18.76 -1.56
CA TYR A 375 9.82 -19.26 -0.90
C TYR A 375 9.79 -18.91 0.59
N MET A 376 10.89 -19.16 1.32
CA MET A 376 10.99 -18.85 2.75
C MET A 376 10.91 -17.34 3.02
N ASP A 377 11.56 -16.53 2.18
CA ASP A 377 11.51 -15.06 2.25
C ASP A 377 10.08 -14.55 1.99
N THR A 378 9.37 -15.13 1.01
CA THR A 378 7.97 -14.80 0.72
C THR A 378 7.06 -15.17 1.89
N LYS A 379 7.24 -16.35 2.47
CA LYS A 379 6.49 -16.80 3.65
C LYS A 379 6.73 -15.87 4.85
N ALA A 380 7.97 -15.43 5.06
CA ALA A 380 8.30 -14.45 6.08
C ALA A 380 7.62 -13.10 5.81
N ALA A 381 7.68 -12.59 4.58
CA ALA A 381 7.03 -11.34 4.20
C ALA A 381 5.50 -11.37 4.42
N ILE A 382 4.83 -12.49 4.11
CA ILE A 382 3.39 -12.63 4.39
C ILE A 382 3.12 -12.61 5.90
N ARG A 383 3.95 -13.27 6.72
CA ARG A 383 3.81 -13.23 8.18
C ARG A 383 4.00 -11.83 8.75
N ASP A 384 4.95 -11.07 8.23
CA ASP A 384 5.16 -9.67 8.65
C ASP A 384 3.91 -8.84 8.36
N VAL A 385 3.32 -9.00 7.17
CA VAL A 385 2.05 -8.35 6.80
C VAL A 385 0.89 -8.79 7.69
N ILE A 386 0.80 -10.07 8.05
CA ILE A 386 -0.21 -10.58 8.99
C ILE A 386 -0.03 -9.89 10.35
N GLN A 387 1.19 -9.87 10.90
CA GLN A 387 1.47 -9.24 12.18
C GLN A 387 1.12 -7.76 12.18
N ASP A 388 1.49 -7.03 11.13
CA ASP A 388 1.14 -5.62 10.96
C ASP A 388 -0.38 -5.40 10.87
N THR A 389 -1.09 -6.28 10.19
CA THR A 389 -2.55 -6.20 10.01
C THR A 389 -3.29 -6.43 11.32
N ILE A 390 -2.89 -7.44 12.10
CA ILE A 390 -3.56 -7.78 13.36
C ILE A 390 -3.04 -6.98 14.56
N ARG A 391 -1.93 -6.24 14.43
CA ARG A 391 -1.31 -5.45 15.52
C ARG A 391 -2.34 -4.60 16.24
N ASP A 392 -3.14 -3.86 15.48
CA ASP A 392 -4.11 -2.88 15.99
C ASP A 392 -5.53 -3.45 16.17
N SER A 393 -5.74 -4.76 15.93
CA SER A 393 -7.02 -5.45 16.12
C SER A 393 -7.23 -5.91 17.57
N PRO A 394 -8.46 -6.30 17.97
CA PRO A 394 -8.71 -6.93 19.26
C PRO A 394 -7.82 -8.15 19.53
N ARG A 395 -7.50 -8.39 20.81
CA ARG A 395 -6.65 -9.53 21.22
C ARG A 395 -7.26 -10.90 20.89
N VAL A 396 -8.57 -11.01 21.05
CA VAL A 396 -9.35 -12.23 20.85
C VAL A 396 -10.52 -11.90 19.95
N LEU A 397 -10.79 -12.78 18.99
CA LEU A 397 -11.91 -12.69 18.07
C LEU A 397 -12.62 -14.05 18.00
N ILE A 398 -13.91 -14.03 17.71
CA ILE A 398 -14.69 -15.24 17.41
C ILE A 398 -14.47 -15.58 15.94
N ASN A 399 -14.01 -16.79 15.64
CA ASN A 399 -14.02 -17.31 14.29
C ASN A 399 -15.47 -17.69 13.91
N THR A 400 -16.05 -17.02 12.94
CA THR A 400 -17.48 -17.16 12.62
C THR A 400 -17.83 -18.50 11.98
N SER A 401 -16.87 -19.19 11.37
CA SER A 401 -17.08 -20.54 10.83
C SER A 401 -17.16 -21.60 11.92
N SER A 402 -16.30 -21.50 12.94
CA SER A 402 -16.21 -22.51 14.01
C SER A 402 -16.91 -22.13 15.32
N GLY A 403 -17.22 -20.86 15.54
CA GLY A 403 -17.73 -20.33 16.80
C GLY A 403 -16.69 -20.27 17.93
N ARG A 404 -15.40 -20.51 17.65
CA ARG A 404 -14.32 -20.52 18.66
C ARG A 404 -13.73 -19.15 18.89
N LEU A 405 -13.38 -18.84 20.14
CA LEU A 405 -12.51 -17.71 20.48
C LEU A 405 -11.06 -18.03 20.10
N LEU A 406 -10.42 -17.16 19.33
CA LEU A 406 -9.03 -17.30 18.90
C LEU A 406 -8.23 -16.03 19.22
N SER A 407 -7.09 -16.22 19.86
CA SER A 407 -6.07 -15.19 20.06
C SER A 407 -5.41 -14.77 18.74
N LYS A 408 -4.73 -13.62 18.70
CA LYS A 408 -3.97 -13.16 17.52
C LYS A 408 -3.03 -14.24 16.95
N ALA A 409 -2.37 -15.02 17.80
CA ALA A 409 -1.48 -16.10 17.36
C ALA A 409 -2.26 -17.24 16.70
N GLU A 410 -3.39 -17.66 17.29
CA GLU A 410 -4.24 -18.70 16.72
C GLU A 410 -4.94 -18.24 15.44
N GLN A 411 -5.28 -16.95 15.33
CA GLN A 411 -5.81 -16.36 14.09
C GLN A 411 -4.78 -16.41 12.95
N ALA A 412 -3.49 -16.20 13.26
CA ALA A 412 -2.41 -16.37 12.29
C ALA A 412 -2.31 -17.84 11.84
N VAL A 413 -2.30 -18.78 12.79
CA VAL A 413 -2.27 -20.23 12.48
C VAL A 413 -3.49 -20.66 11.66
N ALA A 414 -4.67 -20.14 11.97
CA ALA A 414 -5.90 -20.43 11.23
C ALA A 414 -5.87 -19.90 9.79
N PHE A 415 -5.15 -18.80 9.51
CA PHE A 415 -4.95 -18.33 8.14
C PHE A 415 -3.89 -19.17 7.42
N GLU A 416 -2.80 -19.54 8.10
CA GLU A 416 -1.73 -20.39 7.53
C GLU A 416 -2.24 -21.79 7.11
N SER A 417 -3.34 -22.27 7.68
CA SER A 417 -3.95 -23.55 7.32
C SER A 417 -4.91 -23.47 6.12
N LEU A 418 -5.24 -22.27 5.62
CA LEU A 418 -6.13 -22.12 4.48
C LEU A 418 -5.42 -22.38 3.14
N PRO A 419 -6.10 -23.00 2.16
CA PRO A 419 -5.54 -23.18 0.81
C PRO A 419 -5.07 -21.87 0.16
N VAL A 420 -5.77 -20.77 0.43
CA VAL A 420 -5.47 -19.43 -0.06
C VAL A 420 -4.08 -18.95 0.38
N PHE A 421 -3.61 -19.33 1.58
CA PHE A 421 -2.28 -18.98 2.05
C PHE A 421 -1.18 -19.66 1.22
N ASN A 422 -1.37 -20.94 0.89
CA ASN A 422 -0.44 -21.67 0.02
C ASN A 422 -0.45 -21.12 -1.40
N GLU A 423 -1.63 -20.72 -1.91
CA GLU A 423 -1.76 -20.05 -3.21
C GLU A 423 -1.03 -18.70 -3.26
N LEU A 424 -1.20 -17.87 -2.22
CA LEU A 424 -0.50 -16.59 -2.07
C LEU A 424 1.02 -16.76 -2.09
N ILE A 425 1.55 -17.71 -1.30
CA ILE A 425 2.99 -17.98 -1.29
C ILE A 425 3.44 -18.49 -2.67
N MET A 426 2.68 -19.39 -3.30
CA MET A 426 3.06 -19.95 -4.59
C MET A 426 3.13 -18.86 -5.67
N ILE A 427 2.13 -17.98 -5.74
CA ILE A 427 2.11 -16.88 -6.72
C ILE A 427 3.29 -15.93 -6.48
N ALA A 428 3.51 -15.51 -5.23
CA ALA A 428 4.54 -14.53 -4.90
C ALA A 428 5.97 -15.10 -4.95
N SER A 429 6.15 -16.41 -4.77
CA SER A 429 7.46 -17.07 -4.87
C SER A 429 7.89 -17.41 -6.30
N MET A 430 6.95 -17.40 -7.26
CA MET A 430 7.21 -17.71 -8.67
C MET A 430 7.42 -16.45 -9.54
N THR A 431 7.23 -15.25 -8.98
CA THR A 431 7.54 -13.97 -9.63
C THR A 431 8.98 -13.54 -9.31
N THR A 432 9.59 -12.70 -10.14
CA THR A 432 10.95 -12.17 -9.87
C THR A 432 10.99 -11.16 -8.73
N THR A 433 9.83 -10.62 -8.35
CA THR A 433 9.66 -9.64 -7.27
C THR A 433 8.43 -10.01 -6.43
N ILE A 434 8.52 -9.80 -5.10
CA ILE A 434 7.41 -10.03 -4.17
C ILE A 434 6.43 -8.86 -4.30
N ASP A 435 5.20 -9.15 -4.72
CA ASP A 435 4.13 -8.15 -4.79
C ASP A 435 3.53 -7.90 -3.41
N HIS A 436 4.17 -7.03 -2.64
CA HIS A 436 3.72 -6.63 -1.31
C HIS A 436 2.33 -5.99 -1.32
N ALA A 437 1.91 -5.35 -2.41
CA ALA A 437 0.61 -4.68 -2.48
C ALA A 437 -0.53 -5.69 -2.55
N ARG A 438 -0.37 -6.74 -3.38
CA ARG A 438 -1.34 -7.83 -3.46
C ARG A 438 -1.40 -8.65 -2.16
N ILE A 439 -0.25 -9.03 -1.61
CA ILE A 439 -0.20 -9.75 -0.32
C ILE A 439 -0.94 -8.95 0.75
N LYS A 440 -0.67 -7.65 0.84
CA LYS A 440 -1.35 -6.78 1.79
C LYS A 440 -2.85 -6.72 1.56
N HIS A 441 -3.31 -6.62 0.31
CA HIS A 441 -4.73 -6.61 0.00
C HIS A 441 -5.45 -7.88 0.47
N ASP A 442 -4.94 -9.05 0.08
CA ASP A 442 -5.59 -10.34 0.35
C ASP A 442 -5.56 -10.68 1.86
N VAL A 443 -4.44 -10.40 2.54
CA VAL A 443 -4.33 -10.55 4.00
C VAL A 443 -5.30 -9.59 4.71
N MET A 444 -5.33 -8.31 4.32
CA MET A 444 -6.24 -7.35 4.93
C MET A 444 -7.70 -7.75 4.75
N GLN A 445 -8.08 -8.31 3.59
CA GLN A 445 -9.45 -8.76 3.33
C GLN A 445 -9.86 -9.89 4.28
N TYR A 446 -8.99 -10.86 4.53
CA TYR A 446 -9.26 -11.98 5.43
C TYR A 446 -9.42 -11.54 6.89
N TYR A 447 -8.59 -10.60 7.36
CA TYR A 447 -8.60 -10.12 8.75
C TYR A 447 -9.63 -9.02 9.04
N ARG A 448 -10.50 -8.69 8.08
CA ARG A 448 -11.66 -7.83 8.35
C ARG A 448 -12.55 -8.51 9.39
N TYR A 449 -12.91 -7.76 10.42
CA TYR A 449 -13.79 -8.22 11.50
C TYR A 449 -15.02 -7.33 11.64
N ALA A 450 -16.10 -7.93 12.13
CA ALA A 450 -17.31 -7.22 12.51
C ALA A 450 -17.45 -7.13 14.04
N MET A 451 -18.08 -6.06 14.53
CA MET A 451 -18.28 -5.83 15.95
C MET A 451 -19.77 -5.83 16.31
N LEU A 452 -20.09 -6.39 17.47
CA LEU A 452 -21.41 -6.28 18.09
C LEU A 452 -21.42 -5.07 19.01
N SER A 453 -22.34 -4.16 18.76
CA SER A 453 -22.68 -3.04 19.64
C SER A 453 -24.06 -3.32 20.24
N HIS A 454 -24.16 -3.35 21.57
CA HIS A 454 -25.43 -3.72 22.22
C HIS A 454 -25.56 -3.12 23.62
N THR A 455 -26.70 -3.35 24.25
CA THR A 455 -26.88 -3.18 25.70
C THR A 455 -26.88 -4.55 26.38
N TRP A 456 -26.13 -4.68 27.46
CA TRP A 456 -26.01 -5.97 28.15
C TRP A 456 -27.36 -6.48 28.68
N GLY A 457 -27.59 -7.78 28.48
CA GLY A 457 -28.64 -8.62 29.03
C GLY A 457 -28.26 -9.25 30.36
N ASN A 458 -29.21 -9.93 30.98
CA ASN A 458 -28.92 -10.81 32.12
C ASN A 458 -28.38 -12.13 31.56
N ASN A 459 -27.29 -12.65 32.11
CA ASN A 459 -26.68 -13.93 31.71
C ASN A 459 -26.23 -13.94 30.23
N GLU A 460 -25.43 -12.95 29.83
CA GLU A 460 -24.72 -13.02 28.56
C GLU A 460 -23.50 -13.94 28.66
N PRO A 461 -23.15 -14.63 27.56
CA PRO A 461 -21.98 -15.50 27.53
C PRO A 461 -20.72 -14.68 27.82
N LEU A 462 -19.94 -15.15 28.79
CA LEU A 462 -18.70 -14.50 29.21
C LEU A 462 -17.49 -15.14 28.54
N PHE A 463 -16.35 -14.47 28.66
CA PHE A 463 -15.08 -14.97 28.12
C PHE A 463 -14.76 -16.38 28.64
N GLU A 464 -14.84 -16.60 29.96
CA GLU A 464 -14.52 -17.89 30.59
C GLU A 464 -15.37 -19.05 30.05
N GLU A 465 -16.66 -18.84 29.86
CA GLU A 465 -17.59 -19.85 29.32
C GLU A 465 -17.19 -20.25 27.89
N LEU A 466 -16.91 -19.25 27.04
CA LEU A 466 -16.52 -19.48 25.64
C LEU A 466 -15.09 -19.96 25.44
N THR A 467 -14.26 -20.01 26.49
CA THR A 467 -12.99 -20.77 26.42
C THR A 467 -13.22 -22.28 26.46
N CYS A 468 -14.32 -22.74 27.07
CA CYS A 468 -14.63 -24.16 27.23
C CYS A 468 -15.63 -24.66 26.19
N ILE A 469 -16.54 -23.79 25.73
CA ILE A 469 -17.66 -24.12 24.84
C ILE A 469 -17.57 -23.23 23.59
N ILE A 470 -17.89 -23.78 22.41
CA ILE A 470 -17.96 -22.95 21.19
C ILE A 470 -19.29 -22.19 21.14
N ALA A 471 -19.30 -20.99 20.55
CA ALA A 471 -20.48 -20.11 20.58
C ALA A 471 -21.77 -20.75 20.03
N TYR A 472 -21.65 -21.68 19.08
CA TYR A 472 -22.80 -22.37 18.49
C TYR A 472 -23.39 -23.48 19.37
N ASP A 473 -22.62 -23.99 20.33
CA ASP A 473 -23.02 -25.07 21.25
C ASP A 473 -23.58 -24.54 22.59
N LEU A 474 -23.65 -23.21 22.75
CA LEU A 474 -24.31 -22.60 23.92
C LEU A 474 -25.77 -23.06 24.03
N GLU A 475 -26.28 -23.17 25.26
CA GLU A 475 -27.69 -23.53 25.49
C GLU A 475 -28.64 -22.51 24.85
N GLU A 476 -29.83 -22.97 24.45
CA GLU A 476 -30.88 -22.12 23.87
C GLU A 476 -31.40 -21.13 24.91
N SER A 477 -31.13 -19.84 24.67
CA SER A 477 -31.64 -18.74 25.47
C SER A 477 -31.59 -17.45 24.66
N PRO A 478 -32.47 -16.46 24.91
CA PRO A 478 -32.46 -15.21 24.14
C PRO A 478 -31.10 -14.47 24.16
N THR A 479 -30.33 -14.58 25.24
CA THR A 479 -29.00 -13.94 25.35
C THR A 479 -27.91 -14.70 24.61
N ASN A 480 -27.93 -16.04 24.63
CA ASN A 480 -26.99 -16.86 23.86
C ASN A 480 -27.31 -16.82 22.36
N ASP A 481 -28.60 -16.87 22.01
CA ASP A 481 -29.06 -16.82 20.63
C ASP A 481 -28.73 -15.49 19.97
N LYS A 482 -28.69 -14.39 20.74
CA LYS A 482 -28.15 -13.11 20.28
C LYS A 482 -26.72 -13.26 19.75
N LEU A 483 -25.82 -13.92 20.48
CA LEU A 483 -24.44 -14.12 20.02
C LEU A 483 -24.38 -15.07 18.81
N LYS A 484 -25.15 -16.16 18.83
CA LYS A 484 -25.20 -17.13 17.70
C LYS A 484 -25.68 -16.47 16.41
N ILE A 485 -26.78 -15.71 16.47
CA ILE A 485 -27.36 -15.01 15.32
C ILE A 485 -26.42 -13.92 14.84
N PHE A 486 -25.78 -13.17 15.75
CA PHE A 486 -24.73 -12.22 15.40
C PHE A 486 -23.61 -12.89 14.58
N CYS A 487 -23.02 -13.97 15.08
CA CYS A 487 -21.97 -14.71 14.37
C CYS A 487 -22.43 -15.24 13.01
N LYS A 488 -23.69 -15.68 12.91
CA LYS A 488 -24.30 -16.14 11.65
C LYS A 488 -24.43 -15.00 10.64
N ILE A 489 -24.97 -13.83 11.04
CA ILE A 489 -25.10 -12.66 10.16
C ILE A 489 -23.73 -12.19 9.66
N VAL A 490 -22.73 -12.17 10.55
CA VAL A 490 -21.36 -11.78 10.18
C VAL A 490 -20.75 -12.76 9.19
N ARG A 491 -20.94 -14.07 9.39
CA ARG A 491 -20.50 -15.12 8.46
C ARG A 491 -21.18 -14.99 7.10
N ASP A 492 -22.50 -14.81 7.10
CA ASP A 492 -23.30 -14.72 5.87
C ASP A 492 -22.97 -13.42 5.09
N ALA A 493 -22.46 -12.38 5.77
CA ALA A 493 -21.89 -11.18 5.16
C ALA A 493 -20.44 -11.36 4.65
N GLY A 494 -19.84 -12.55 4.78
CA GLY A 494 -18.52 -12.89 4.25
C GLY A 494 -17.34 -12.57 5.16
N PHE A 495 -17.57 -12.30 6.46
CA PHE A 495 -16.50 -12.03 7.42
C PHE A 495 -16.16 -13.28 8.24
N HIS A 496 -14.86 -13.55 8.41
CA HIS A 496 -14.36 -14.67 9.21
C HIS A 496 -14.30 -14.38 10.71
N TRP A 497 -14.34 -13.10 11.08
CA TRP A 497 -14.04 -12.64 12.42
C TRP A 497 -15.15 -11.77 12.98
N ALA A 498 -15.58 -12.10 14.19
CA ALA A 498 -16.58 -11.36 14.93
C ALA A 498 -16.05 -10.99 16.32
N TRP A 499 -16.50 -9.87 16.88
CA TRP A 499 -16.10 -9.39 18.19
C TRP A 499 -17.31 -8.97 19.03
N SER A 500 -17.30 -9.34 20.31
CA SER A 500 -18.27 -8.91 21.32
C SER A 500 -17.54 -8.58 22.61
N ASP A 501 -17.82 -7.43 23.21
CA ASP A 501 -17.22 -6.98 24.48
C ASP A 501 -17.58 -7.89 25.67
N THR A 502 -18.67 -8.65 25.55
CA THR A 502 -19.10 -9.63 26.55
C THR A 502 -18.13 -10.79 26.72
N CYS A 503 -17.64 -11.33 25.61
CA CYS A 503 -16.91 -12.59 25.58
C CYS A 503 -15.56 -12.56 24.85
N CYS A 504 -15.16 -11.45 24.22
CA CYS A 504 -13.85 -11.29 23.60
C CYS A 504 -12.85 -10.50 24.46
N ILE A 505 -13.25 -10.11 25.67
CA ILE A 505 -12.41 -9.44 26.67
C ILE A 505 -12.37 -10.32 27.90
N ASP A 506 -11.17 -10.73 28.30
CA ASP A 506 -10.95 -11.30 29.63
C ASP A 506 -11.04 -10.18 30.66
N LYS A 507 -12.19 -10.11 31.36
CA LYS A 507 -12.45 -9.11 32.40
C LYS A 507 -11.81 -9.48 33.74
N GLY A 508 -11.35 -10.72 33.91
CA GLY A 508 -10.61 -11.15 35.09
C GLY A 508 -9.18 -10.61 35.10
N ASP A 509 -8.56 -10.45 33.92
CA ASP A 509 -7.25 -9.84 33.76
C ASP A 509 -7.34 -8.30 33.65
N HIS A 510 -6.90 -7.60 34.69
CA HIS A 510 -6.92 -6.14 34.75
C HIS A 510 -6.08 -5.49 33.64
N SER A 511 -5.00 -6.13 33.19
CA SER A 511 -4.14 -5.60 32.14
C SER A 511 -4.85 -5.65 30.77
N VAL A 512 -5.53 -6.76 30.50
CA VAL A 512 -6.34 -6.95 29.29
C VAL A 512 -7.54 -6.00 29.29
N LEU A 513 -8.22 -5.88 30.42
CA LEU A 513 -9.34 -4.97 30.58
C LEU A 513 -8.92 -3.51 30.36
N GLN A 514 -7.81 -3.08 30.95
CA GLN A 514 -7.30 -1.72 30.77
C GLN A 514 -6.92 -1.44 29.32
N GLU A 515 -6.22 -2.37 28.66
CA GLU A 515 -5.90 -2.24 27.23
C GLU A 515 -7.17 -2.14 26.39
N ALA A 516 -8.16 -3.00 26.65
CA ALA A 516 -9.41 -3.02 25.91
C ALA A 516 -10.15 -1.68 26.04
N LEU A 517 -10.28 -1.12 27.24
CA LEU A 517 -10.96 0.16 27.45
C LEU A 517 -10.29 1.33 26.72
N VAL A 518 -8.96 1.32 26.62
CA VAL A 518 -8.21 2.35 25.87
C VAL A 518 -8.28 2.13 24.36
N ALA A 519 -8.26 0.88 23.91
CA ALA A 519 -8.16 0.52 22.49
C ALA A 519 -9.51 0.36 21.78
N MET A 520 -10.62 0.19 22.52
CA MET A 520 -11.93 -0.15 21.97
C MET A 520 -12.42 0.84 20.91
N PHE A 521 -12.18 2.14 21.10
CA PHE A 521 -12.51 3.14 20.07
C PHE A 521 -11.75 2.87 18.76
N LYS A 522 -10.45 2.56 18.84
CA LYS A 522 -9.63 2.22 17.68
C LYS A 522 -10.10 0.91 17.02
N TRP A 523 -10.56 -0.05 17.82
CA TRP A 523 -11.14 -1.30 17.31
C TRP A 523 -12.44 -1.05 16.54
N TYR A 524 -13.38 -0.27 17.09
CA TYR A 524 -14.59 0.13 16.34
C TYR A 524 -14.24 0.88 15.06
N GLN A 525 -13.27 1.79 15.11
CA GLN A 525 -12.77 2.52 13.94
C GLN A 525 -12.11 1.61 12.88
N GLY A 526 -11.46 0.54 13.32
CA GLY A 526 -10.83 -0.48 12.47
C GLY A 526 -11.78 -1.57 11.99
N SER A 527 -12.99 -1.65 12.56
CA SER A 527 -13.98 -2.66 12.18
C SER A 527 -14.48 -2.43 10.74
N ALA A 528 -14.75 -3.54 10.05
CA ALA A 528 -15.31 -3.51 8.70
C ALA A 528 -16.83 -3.31 8.70
N LEU A 529 -17.50 -3.69 9.79
CA LEU A 529 -18.94 -3.65 9.97
C LEU A 529 -19.25 -3.63 11.48
N THR A 530 -20.15 -2.75 11.91
CA THR A 530 -20.70 -2.78 13.27
C THR A 530 -22.19 -3.07 13.22
N LEU A 531 -22.62 -4.13 13.92
CA LEU A 531 -24.01 -4.52 14.05
C LEU A 531 -24.53 -4.01 15.39
N VAL A 532 -25.53 -3.13 15.36
CA VAL A 532 -26.14 -2.57 16.56
C VAL A 532 -27.42 -3.33 16.87
N PHE A 533 -27.44 -4.02 18.01
CA PHE A 533 -28.60 -4.75 18.49
C PHE A 533 -29.45 -3.87 19.42
N LEU A 534 -30.63 -3.44 18.94
CA LEU A 534 -31.54 -2.56 19.66
C LEU A 534 -32.50 -3.36 20.55
N ARG A 535 -32.02 -3.71 21.75
CA ARG A 535 -32.85 -4.39 22.76
C ARG A 535 -34.13 -3.61 23.07
N GLY A 536 -35.27 -4.29 23.11
CA GLY A 536 -36.58 -3.69 23.36
C GLY A 536 -37.24 -2.97 22.17
N VAL A 537 -36.57 -2.85 21.03
CA VAL A 537 -37.18 -2.32 19.78
C VAL A 537 -37.81 -3.48 19.01
N ARG A 538 -39.14 -3.47 18.92
CA ARG A 538 -39.93 -4.53 18.26
C ARG A 538 -40.02 -4.31 16.75
N SER A 539 -40.18 -5.40 16.01
CA SER A 539 -40.47 -5.37 14.57
C SER A 539 -41.99 -5.32 14.31
N PRO A 540 -42.46 -4.55 13.30
CA PRO A 540 -41.70 -3.59 12.51
C PRO A 540 -41.42 -2.31 13.31
N SER A 541 -40.17 -1.87 13.32
CA SER A 541 -39.75 -0.62 13.95
C SER A 541 -40.14 0.60 13.13
N ARG A 542 -40.31 1.74 13.81
CA ARG A 542 -40.76 3.01 13.23
C ARG A 542 -39.83 4.14 13.62
N ARG A 543 -39.91 5.25 12.88
CA ARG A 543 -39.17 6.46 13.18
C ARG A 543 -39.38 6.91 14.64
N GLY A 544 -38.29 7.18 15.33
CA GLY A 544 -38.24 7.60 16.74
C GLY A 544 -38.01 6.44 17.72
N ASP A 545 -38.11 5.18 17.29
CA ASP A 545 -37.81 4.03 18.14
C ASP A 545 -36.32 3.95 18.47
N LEU A 546 -35.44 4.35 17.54
CA LEU A 546 -34.01 4.46 17.81
C LEU A 546 -33.77 5.57 18.85
N VAL A 547 -34.39 6.74 18.73
CA VAL A 547 -34.26 7.83 19.73
C VAL A 547 -34.63 7.36 21.14
N ARG A 548 -35.70 6.58 21.28
CA ARG A 548 -36.18 6.04 22.56
C ARG A 548 -35.43 4.80 23.04
N SER A 549 -34.53 4.26 22.23
CA SER A 549 -33.80 3.03 22.56
C SER A 549 -32.85 3.23 23.74
N ILE A 550 -32.81 2.24 24.64
CA ILE A 550 -31.85 2.18 25.75
C ILE A 550 -30.40 2.23 25.21
N TRP A 551 -30.17 1.74 24.00
CA TRP A 551 -28.86 1.82 23.36
C TRP A 551 -28.37 3.27 23.25
N ASN A 552 -29.24 4.25 22.98
CA ASN A 552 -28.85 5.66 22.88
C ASN A 552 -28.61 6.34 24.23
N SER A 553 -29.12 5.80 25.33
CA SER A 553 -28.91 6.42 26.65
C SER A 553 -27.53 6.10 27.22
N ARG A 554 -26.85 5.04 26.80
CA ARG A 554 -25.59 4.57 27.41
C ARG A 554 -24.39 5.37 26.92
N ALA A 555 -23.42 5.67 27.80
CA ALA A 555 -22.22 6.43 27.40
C ALA A 555 -21.36 5.68 26.36
N TRP A 556 -21.07 4.40 26.61
CA TRP A 556 -20.15 3.59 25.79
C TRP A 556 -20.63 3.41 24.35
N THR A 557 -21.95 3.32 24.11
CA THR A 557 -22.53 3.07 22.79
C THR A 557 -22.33 4.23 21.80
N LEU A 558 -22.10 5.46 22.30
CA LEU A 558 -21.85 6.61 21.43
C LEU A 558 -20.63 6.38 20.55
N LEU A 559 -19.58 5.86 21.19
CA LEU A 559 -18.30 5.59 20.58
C LEU A 559 -18.43 4.52 19.52
N GLU A 560 -19.24 3.50 19.80
CA GLU A 560 -19.45 2.35 18.92
C GLU A 560 -20.11 2.79 17.61
N TYR A 561 -21.01 3.77 17.65
CA TYR A 561 -21.51 4.39 16.44
C TYR A 561 -20.51 5.36 15.83
N GLN A 562 -19.93 6.26 16.62
CA GLN A 562 -19.10 7.35 16.08
C GLN A 562 -17.80 6.85 15.44
N ALA A 563 -17.11 5.91 16.08
CA ALA A 563 -15.87 5.34 15.60
C ALA A 563 -16.09 4.50 14.33
N SER A 564 -17.17 3.73 14.29
CA SER A 564 -17.41 2.77 13.21
C SER A 564 -17.72 3.43 11.87
N LYS A 565 -17.09 2.94 10.80
CA LYS A 565 -17.29 3.47 9.45
C LYS A 565 -18.62 3.01 8.84
N VAL A 566 -18.98 1.76 9.10
CA VAL A 566 -20.20 1.11 8.59
C VAL A 566 -21.00 0.58 9.76
N VAL A 567 -22.25 1.00 9.87
CA VAL A 567 -23.16 0.60 10.96
C VAL A 567 -24.46 0.07 10.37
N ARG A 568 -24.99 -1.01 10.95
CA ARG A 568 -26.34 -1.51 10.64
C ARG A 568 -27.10 -1.76 11.94
N PHE A 569 -28.29 -1.18 12.06
CA PHE A 569 -29.18 -1.32 13.20
C PHE A 569 -30.16 -2.47 12.99
N TYR A 570 -30.32 -3.28 14.04
CA TYR A 570 -31.22 -4.43 14.10
C TYR A 570 -32.19 -4.28 15.26
N ASN A 571 -33.43 -4.68 15.02
CA ASN A 571 -34.44 -4.83 16.05
C ASN A 571 -34.08 -6.02 16.97
N GLU A 572 -34.83 -6.18 18.06
CA GLU A 572 -34.61 -7.26 19.04
C GLU A 572 -34.74 -8.68 18.44
N ASP A 573 -35.47 -8.82 17.32
CA ASP A 573 -35.65 -10.07 16.58
C ASP A 573 -34.66 -10.25 15.41
N TRP A 574 -33.61 -9.43 15.34
CA TRP A 574 -32.62 -9.42 14.24
C TRP A 574 -33.18 -9.10 12.85
N THR A 575 -34.37 -8.49 12.77
CA THR A 575 -34.80 -7.80 11.55
C THR A 575 -34.15 -6.43 11.44
N LEU A 576 -33.92 -5.94 10.22
CA LEU A 576 -33.32 -4.63 10.02
C LEU A 576 -34.22 -3.51 10.54
N TYR A 577 -33.61 -2.50 11.18
CA TYR A 577 -34.35 -1.32 11.64
C TYR A 577 -35.07 -0.65 10.47
N MET A 578 -36.37 -0.40 10.63
CA MET A 578 -37.28 0.10 9.59
C MET A 578 -37.29 -0.72 8.29
N ASN A 579 -36.87 -1.99 8.32
CA ASN A 579 -36.66 -2.86 7.15
C ASN A 579 -35.74 -2.23 6.07
N LEU A 580 -34.81 -1.37 6.49
CA LEU A 580 -33.89 -0.69 5.57
C LEU A 580 -32.69 -1.60 5.24
N ASP A 581 -32.72 -2.19 4.05
CA ASP A 581 -31.62 -3.01 3.52
C ASP A 581 -30.64 -2.16 2.69
N ILE A 582 -29.95 -1.26 3.37
CA ILE A 582 -28.81 -0.53 2.82
C ILE A 582 -27.50 -0.98 3.48
N PRO A 583 -26.35 -0.92 2.78
CA PRO A 583 -25.07 -1.42 3.31
C PRO A 583 -24.62 -0.71 4.59
N ASN A 584 -24.95 0.59 4.71
CA ASN A 584 -24.57 1.43 5.83
C ASN A 584 -25.74 2.34 6.22
N HIS A 585 -26.25 2.16 7.43
CA HIS A 585 -27.36 2.95 7.97
C HIS A 585 -26.97 4.41 8.25
N LYS A 586 -25.68 4.73 8.33
CA LYS A 586 -25.21 6.14 8.42
C LYS A 586 -25.49 6.95 7.16
N ASP A 587 -25.73 6.29 6.04
CA ASP A 587 -26.03 6.95 4.77
C ASP A 587 -27.54 7.27 4.63
N SER A 588 -28.39 6.77 5.55
CA SER A 588 -29.81 7.11 5.60
C SER A 588 -30.01 8.47 6.31
N PRO A 589 -30.66 9.45 5.64
CA PRO A 589 -30.97 10.73 6.27
C PRO A 589 -31.97 10.57 7.43
N GLU A 590 -32.89 9.60 7.37
CA GLU A 590 -33.86 9.32 8.43
C GLU A 590 -33.17 8.87 9.71
N ILE A 591 -32.25 7.90 9.61
CA ILE A 591 -31.49 7.40 10.76
C ILE A 591 -30.55 8.49 11.28
N LEU A 592 -29.90 9.25 10.41
CA LEU A 592 -29.04 10.36 10.82
C LEU A 592 -29.82 11.44 11.59
N LEU A 593 -31.05 11.76 11.18
CA LEU A 593 -31.93 12.68 11.90
C LEU A 593 -32.31 12.16 13.29
N GLU A 594 -32.64 10.87 13.42
CA GLU A 594 -32.88 10.26 14.73
C GLU A 594 -31.62 10.29 15.62
N MET A 595 -30.44 10.11 15.04
CA MET A 595 -29.18 10.23 15.80
C MET A 595 -28.91 11.66 16.27
N VAL A 596 -29.18 12.66 15.43
CA VAL A 596 -29.10 14.08 15.81
C VAL A 596 -30.07 14.39 16.95
N GLU A 597 -31.30 13.90 16.85
CA GLU A 597 -32.33 14.07 17.88
C GLU A 597 -31.94 13.39 19.21
N ALA A 598 -31.44 12.15 19.15
CA ALA A 598 -31.03 11.39 20.32
C ALA A 598 -29.80 11.98 21.02
N THR A 599 -28.87 12.55 20.25
CA THR A 599 -27.60 13.10 20.79
C THR A 599 -27.66 14.58 21.12
N GLY A 600 -28.59 15.33 20.52
CA GLY A 600 -28.64 16.79 20.58
C GLY A 600 -27.49 17.48 19.83
N VAL A 601 -26.79 16.77 18.95
CA VAL A 601 -25.59 17.25 18.25
C VAL A 601 -25.80 17.26 16.73
N SER A 602 -25.26 18.28 16.06
CA SER A 602 -25.46 18.45 14.62
C SER A 602 -24.96 17.25 13.79
N ALA A 603 -25.62 16.99 12.66
CA ALA A 603 -25.22 15.93 11.73
C ALA A 603 -23.76 16.07 11.26
N ARG A 604 -23.30 17.31 11.04
CA ARG A 604 -21.91 17.60 10.67
C ARG A 604 -20.93 17.13 11.75
N THR A 605 -21.24 17.39 13.02
CA THR A 605 -20.38 16.98 14.14
C THR A 605 -20.40 15.47 14.33
N LEU A 606 -21.55 14.81 14.19
CA LEU A 606 -21.66 13.35 14.30
C LEU A 606 -20.86 12.61 13.21
N MET A 607 -20.89 13.13 11.97
CA MET A 607 -20.18 12.52 10.83
C MET A 607 -18.71 12.95 10.72
N GLY A 608 -18.35 14.12 11.24
CA GLY A 608 -17.04 14.74 11.06
C GLY A 608 -16.10 14.66 12.27
N LEU A 609 -16.53 14.09 13.40
CA LEU A 609 -15.70 14.06 14.61
C LEU A 609 -14.45 13.19 14.40
N GLN A 610 -13.29 13.80 14.55
CA GLN A 610 -12.02 13.08 14.58
C GLN A 610 -11.54 12.91 16.02
N PRO A 611 -10.90 11.79 16.35
CA PRO A 611 -10.23 11.62 17.63
C PRO A 611 -9.16 12.70 17.83
N GLY A 612 -9.06 13.24 19.04
CA GLY A 612 -8.06 14.25 19.38
C GLY A 612 -8.59 15.37 20.28
N LEU A 613 -7.80 16.43 20.42
CA LEU A 613 -7.99 17.52 21.39
C LEU A 613 -8.65 18.79 20.79
N ASP A 614 -9.23 18.68 19.62
CA ASP A 614 -10.08 19.70 19.00
C ASP A 614 -11.51 19.65 19.55
N SER A 615 -12.18 20.80 19.63
CA SER A 615 -13.57 20.93 20.07
C SER A 615 -13.87 20.19 21.39
N ILE A 616 -13.01 20.34 22.40
CA ILE A 616 -13.08 19.54 23.63
C ILE A 616 -14.44 19.62 24.29
N ARG A 617 -14.98 20.83 24.40
CA ARG A 617 -16.29 21.04 25.02
C ARG A 617 -17.43 20.37 24.27
N GLU A 618 -17.43 20.41 22.94
CA GLU A 618 -18.45 19.73 22.13
C GLU A 618 -18.38 18.22 22.36
N LYS A 619 -17.17 17.66 22.41
CA LYS A 619 -16.93 16.25 22.72
C LYS A 619 -17.35 15.86 24.15
N LEU A 620 -17.20 16.75 25.14
CA LEU A 620 -17.72 16.52 26.49
C LEU A 620 -19.25 16.55 26.52
N SER A 621 -19.88 17.44 25.74
CA SER A 621 -21.34 17.57 25.69
C SER A 621 -22.03 16.30 25.18
N LEU A 622 -21.37 15.56 24.28
CA LEU A 622 -21.85 14.30 23.70
C LEU A 622 -22.14 13.21 24.75
N VAL A 623 -21.32 13.13 25.80
CA VAL A 623 -21.48 12.14 26.89
C VAL A 623 -22.26 12.70 28.07
N SER A 624 -22.33 14.04 28.21
CA SER A 624 -22.99 14.70 29.34
C SER A 624 -24.49 14.36 29.53
N ARG A 625 -25.16 13.91 28.46
CA ARG A 625 -26.59 13.53 28.48
C ARG A 625 -26.81 12.02 28.59
N ARG A 626 -25.74 11.25 28.75
CA ARG A 626 -25.75 9.78 28.74
C ARG A 626 -25.56 9.21 30.13
N GLU A 627 -26.11 8.02 30.33
CA GLU A 627 -26.09 7.26 31.56
C GLU A 627 -24.92 6.27 31.58
N THR A 628 -24.35 6.10 32.77
CA THR A 628 -23.30 5.12 33.04
C THR A 628 -23.68 4.26 34.24
N SER A 629 -23.23 3.00 34.25
CA SER A 629 -23.44 2.12 35.41
C SER A 629 -22.52 2.48 36.57
N LEU A 630 -21.27 2.83 36.25
CA LEU A 630 -20.29 3.35 37.20
C LEU A 630 -20.02 4.82 36.90
N VAL A 631 -19.71 5.63 37.92
CA VAL A 631 -19.52 7.08 37.76
C VAL A 631 -18.29 7.37 36.90
N GLU A 632 -17.23 6.60 37.08
CA GLU A 632 -15.96 6.71 36.38
C GLU A 632 -16.04 6.38 34.87
N ASP A 633 -17.01 5.57 34.44
CA ASP A 633 -17.22 5.22 33.02
C ASP A 633 -17.55 6.45 32.16
N ALA A 634 -18.09 7.51 32.77
CA ALA A 634 -18.35 8.76 32.07
C ALA A 634 -17.04 9.39 31.56
N ALA A 635 -15.93 9.18 32.27
CA ALA A 635 -14.61 9.61 31.85
C ALA A 635 -13.94 8.57 30.94
N TYR A 636 -14.03 7.29 31.26
CA TYR A 636 -13.34 6.23 30.50
C TYR A 636 -13.86 6.09 29.07
N SER A 637 -15.18 6.28 28.87
CA SER A 637 -15.78 6.32 27.54
C SER A 637 -15.21 7.44 26.66
N LEU A 638 -14.57 8.46 27.22
CA LEU A 638 -14.02 9.57 26.44
C LEU A 638 -12.56 9.40 26.02
N PHE A 639 -11.85 8.39 26.52
CA PHE A 639 -10.42 8.20 26.23
C PHE A 639 -10.15 8.09 24.73
N GLY A 640 -10.94 7.28 24.02
CA GLY A 640 -10.84 7.11 22.58
C GLY A 640 -11.15 8.38 21.78
N ILE A 641 -12.23 9.10 22.14
CA ILE A 641 -12.62 10.37 21.50
C ILE A 641 -11.50 11.41 21.61
N PHE A 642 -10.82 11.48 22.74
CA PHE A 642 -9.74 12.44 22.94
C PHE A 642 -8.37 11.92 22.52
N SER A 643 -8.26 10.65 22.10
CA SER A 643 -6.98 9.98 21.85
C SER A 643 -6.02 10.10 23.03
N ILE A 644 -6.55 9.91 24.24
CA ILE A 644 -5.81 9.97 25.51
C ILE A 644 -5.67 8.55 26.06
N SER A 645 -4.50 8.26 26.62
CA SER A 645 -4.25 7.04 27.38
C SER A 645 -4.01 7.40 28.85
N LEU A 646 -4.97 7.05 29.71
CA LEU A 646 -4.87 7.21 31.16
C LEU A 646 -5.12 5.85 31.84
N PRO A 647 -4.51 5.58 33.00
CA PRO A 647 -4.84 4.39 33.78
C PRO A 647 -6.32 4.35 34.16
N VAL A 648 -6.92 3.17 34.09
CA VAL A 648 -8.29 2.89 34.54
C VAL A 648 -8.23 2.35 35.96
N VAL A 649 -8.93 2.99 36.90
CA VAL A 649 -9.00 2.59 38.31
C VAL A 649 -10.47 2.56 38.72
N TYR A 650 -11.10 1.39 38.68
CA TYR A 650 -12.48 1.25 39.14
C TYR A 650 -12.57 1.47 40.66
N GLY A 651 -13.62 2.18 41.08
CA GLY A 651 -13.83 2.62 42.46
C GLY A 651 -13.31 4.03 42.78
N GLU A 652 -12.71 4.74 41.83
CA GLU A 652 -12.23 6.12 42.06
C GLU A 652 -13.32 7.21 41.94
N GLY A 653 -14.50 6.85 41.43
CA GLY A 653 -15.66 7.75 41.31
C GLY A 653 -15.40 8.99 40.45
N ASP A 654 -15.72 10.18 40.98
CA ASP A 654 -15.60 11.46 40.25
C ASP A 654 -14.14 11.89 40.01
N GLN A 655 -13.17 11.25 40.67
CA GLN A 655 -11.74 11.47 40.41
C GLN A 655 -11.36 11.13 38.97
N ALA A 656 -12.02 10.14 38.35
CA ALA A 656 -11.78 9.74 36.96
C ALA A 656 -11.98 10.91 36.00
N LEU A 657 -13.11 11.63 36.16
CA LEU A 657 -13.43 12.82 35.38
C LEU A 657 -12.41 13.93 35.65
N GLY A 658 -12.02 14.12 36.90
CA GLY A 658 -10.97 15.07 37.27
C GLY A 658 -9.64 14.81 36.57
N ARG A 659 -9.16 13.56 36.56
CA ARG A 659 -7.93 13.16 35.86
C ARG A 659 -8.02 13.40 34.36
N LEU A 660 -9.17 13.04 33.75
CA LEU A 660 -9.40 13.28 32.33
C LEU A 660 -9.35 14.77 32.00
N LEU A 661 -10.10 15.61 32.72
CA LEU A 661 -10.15 17.05 32.46
C LEU A 661 -8.80 17.73 32.75
N ALA A 662 -8.07 17.29 33.77
CA ALA A 662 -6.72 17.75 34.06
C ALA A 662 -5.76 17.43 32.90
N GLN A 663 -5.84 16.22 32.33
CA GLN A 663 -5.05 15.82 31.17
C GLN A 663 -5.43 16.64 29.93
N LEU A 664 -6.73 16.80 29.67
CA LEU A 664 -7.25 17.60 28.56
C LEU A 664 -6.75 19.04 28.63
N LEU A 665 -6.87 19.67 29.80
CA LEU A 665 -6.40 21.03 30.02
C LEU A 665 -4.87 21.14 29.82
N THR A 666 -4.11 20.22 30.39
CA THR A 666 -2.63 20.24 30.33
C THR A 666 -2.12 20.01 28.90
N SER A 667 -2.77 19.15 28.12
CA SER A 667 -2.36 18.82 26.75
C SER A 667 -2.84 19.82 25.70
N SER A 668 -4.01 20.43 25.88
CA SER A 668 -4.61 21.34 24.88
C SER A 668 -4.45 22.83 25.22
N GLY A 669 -4.35 23.18 26.51
CA GLY A 669 -4.49 24.55 26.99
C GLY A 669 -5.91 25.12 26.94
N ASP A 670 -6.92 24.32 26.58
CA ASP A 670 -8.30 24.76 26.43
C ASP A 670 -8.98 24.93 27.80
N THR A 671 -9.04 26.17 28.27
CA THR A 671 -9.68 26.51 29.56
C THR A 671 -11.21 26.47 29.52
N SER A 672 -11.83 26.17 28.37
CA SER A 672 -13.30 26.02 28.28
C SER A 672 -13.81 24.89 29.18
N VAL A 673 -12.97 23.91 29.53
CA VAL A 673 -13.27 22.86 30.51
C VAL A 673 -13.50 23.40 31.93
N LEU A 674 -13.03 24.62 32.24
CA LEU A 674 -13.21 25.27 33.55
C LEU A 674 -14.52 26.08 33.63
N ALA A 675 -15.14 26.36 32.49
CA ALA A 675 -16.35 27.17 32.38
C ALA A 675 -17.59 26.29 32.59
N TRP A 676 -17.92 25.99 33.84
CA TRP A 676 -19.08 25.18 34.23
C TRP A 676 -19.68 25.72 35.52
N THR A 677 -20.94 25.37 35.78
CA THR A 677 -21.65 25.65 37.04
C THR A 677 -22.10 24.36 37.70
N GLY A 678 -22.01 24.28 39.02
CA GLY A 678 -22.38 23.09 39.79
C GLY A 678 -21.47 22.83 40.98
N LYS A 679 -21.42 21.55 41.40
CA LYS A 679 -20.55 21.08 42.48
C LYS A 679 -19.11 20.83 41.99
N PRO A 680 -18.10 21.27 42.75
CA PRO A 680 -16.70 20.96 42.46
C PRO A 680 -16.39 19.48 42.72
N GLY A 681 -15.55 18.91 41.86
CA GLY A 681 -15.08 17.54 41.96
C GLY A 681 -14.06 17.37 43.07
N SER A 682 -13.94 16.13 43.55
CA SER A 682 -12.99 15.77 44.61
C SER A 682 -11.52 15.81 44.16
N HIS A 683 -11.25 15.92 42.85
CA HIS A 683 -9.90 15.99 42.28
C HIS A 683 -9.25 17.36 42.43
N ASN A 684 -9.99 18.44 42.10
CA ASN A 684 -9.54 19.83 42.19
C ASN A 684 -10.76 20.76 42.19
N SER A 685 -10.75 21.85 42.95
CA SER A 685 -11.93 22.74 43.08
C SER A 685 -12.36 23.43 41.78
N CYS A 686 -11.47 23.52 40.77
CA CYS A 686 -11.79 24.09 39.47
C CYS A 686 -12.43 23.11 38.49
N LEU A 687 -12.43 21.81 38.79
CA LEU A 687 -13.01 20.78 37.94
C LEU A 687 -14.39 20.36 38.49
N PRO A 688 -15.36 20.02 37.64
CA PRO A 688 -16.69 19.62 38.08
C PRO A 688 -16.69 18.19 38.64
N SER A 689 -17.65 17.90 39.53
CA SER A 689 -17.85 16.54 40.06
C SER A 689 -18.62 15.63 39.10
N SER A 690 -19.26 16.19 38.07
CA SER A 690 -20.09 15.44 37.12
C SER A 690 -19.95 16.02 35.71
N ILE A 691 -19.96 15.16 34.70
CA ILE A 691 -19.86 15.56 33.29
C ILE A 691 -21.14 16.23 32.77
N THR A 692 -22.26 16.05 33.47
CA THR A 692 -23.59 16.61 33.12
C THR A 692 -23.59 18.13 32.97
N VAL A 693 -22.64 18.81 33.64
CA VAL A 693 -22.45 20.28 33.54
C VAL A 693 -22.08 20.76 32.14
N PHE A 694 -21.66 19.87 31.25
CA PHE A 694 -21.31 20.18 29.85
C PHE A 694 -22.48 19.98 28.88
N SER A 695 -23.69 19.67 29.37
CA SER A 695 -24.88 19.44 28.53
C SER A 695 -25.40 20.70 27.84
N GLU A 696 -25.11 21.88 28.38
CA GLU A 696 -25.45 23.17 27.79
C GLU A 696 -24.18 23.93 27.40
N LEU A 697 -24.20 24.58 26.22
CA LEU A 697 -23.21 25.58 25.83
C LEU A 697 -23.47 26.83 26.67
N PRO A 698 -22.59 27.22 27.60
CA PRO A 698 -22.79 28.44 28.36
C PRO A 698 -22.50 29.61 27.43
N THR A 699 -23.58 30.17 26.89
CA THR A 699 -23.60 31.43 26.13
C THR A 699 -23.08 32.62 26.95
N SER A 700 -22.84 32.44 28.25
CA SER A 700 -22.41 33.48 29.21
C SER A 700 -20.91 33.48 29.55
N HIS A 701 -20.14 32.43 29.21
CA HIS A 701 -18.71 32.33 29.57
C HIS A 701 -17.76 32.79 28.46
N ILE A 702 -18.21 32.81 27.20
CA ILE A 702 -17.45 33.30 26.06
C ILE A 702 -18.13 34.58 25.57
N PRO A 703 -17.43 35.73 25.47
CA PRO A 703 -18.04 36.94 24.93
C PRO A 703 -18.59 36.66 23.52
N PRO A 704 -19.78 37.16 23.17
CA PRO A 704 -20.33 36.95 21.83
C PRO A 704 -19.33 37.44 20.78
N PRO A 705 -19.14 36.68 19.68
CA PRO A 705 -18.15 37.04 18.67
C PRO A 705 -18.48 38.41 18.09
N MET A 706 -17.57 39.36 18.32
CA MET A 706 -17.69 40.71 17.78
C MET A 706 -17.65 40.65 16.25
N THR A 707 -18.58 41.35 15.61
CA THR A 707 -18.60 41.45 14.14
C THR A 707 -17.34 42.16 13.64
N TYR A 708 -17.01 41.94 12.37
CA TYR A 708 -15.87 42.64 11.74
C TYR A 708 -15.95 44.17 11.91
N ALA A 709 -17.14 44.75 11.72
CA ALA A 709 -17.37 46.20 11.83
C ALA A 709 -17.21 46.72 13.27
N GLU A 710 -17.76 46.01 14.25
CA GLU A 710 -17.60 46.37 15.67
C GLU A 710 -16.14 46.26 16.12
N MET A 711 -15.42 45.23 15.65
CA MET A 711 -14.01 45.03 15.95
C MET A 711 -13.15 46.15 15.38
N GLN A 712 -13.39 46.56 14.14
CA GLN A 712 -12.69 47.70 13.54
C GLN A 712 -12.97 49.01 14.28
N THR A 713 -14.23 49.27 14.63
CA THR A 713 -14.63 50.48 15.36
C THR A 713 -13.97 50.54 16.73
N THR A 714 -14.00 49.43 17.47
CA THR A 714 -13.43 49.33 18.82
C THR A 714 -11.91 49.46 18.79
N THR A 715 -11.24 48.77 17.87
CA THR A 715 -9.77 48.87 17.73
C THR A 715 -9.31 50.26 17.28
N ALA A 716 -10.08 50.95 16.43
CA ALA A 716 -9.81 52.34 16.04
C ALA A 716 -9.95 53.31 17.22
N ARG A 717 -10.94 53.09 18.10
CA ARG A 717 -11.11 53.83 19.36
C ARG A 717 -9.92 53.59 20.30
N LEU A 718 -9.60 52.32 20.59
CA LEU A 718 -8.50 51.94 21.48
C LEU A 718 -7.14 52.49 21.01
N ARG A 719 -6.92 52.56 19.70
CA ARG A 719 -5.71 53.14 19.09
C ARG A 719 -5.54 54.63 19.39
N LYS A 720 -6.64 55.36 19.60
CA LYS A 720 -6.62 56.79 19.98
C LYS A 720 -6.52 56.99 21.50
N THR A 721 -7.08 56.07 22.28
CA THR A 721 -7.16 56.17 23.75
C THR A 721 -5.86 55.78 24.45
N PHE A 722 -5.17 54.72 23.99
CA PHE A 722 -4.06 54.12 24.75
C PHE A 722 -2.69 54.29 24.08
N ASN A 723 -1.64 54.28 24.91
CA ASN A 723 -0.26 54.19 24.43
C ASN A 723 -0.01 52.81 23.78
N LEU A 724 0.23 52.80 22.47
CA LEU A 724 0.38 51.59 21.66
C LEU A 724 1.53 50.68 22.14
N ALA A 725 2.63 51.23 22.65
CA ALA A 725 3.73 50.43 23.19
C ALA A 725 3.31 49.65 24.45
N SER A 726 2.41 50.21 25.25
CA SER A 726 1.88 49.55 26.45
C SER A 726 0.87 48.45 26.11
N VAL A 727 0.09 48.64 25.06
CA VAL A 727 -0.82 47.63 24.49
C VAL A 727 -0.04 46.43 23.95
N VAL A 728 1.01 46.67 23.15
CA VAL A 728 1.89 45.61 22.62
C VAL A 728 2.65 44.89 23.74
N LYS A 729 3.10 45.62 24.78
CA LYS A 729 3.77 45.02 25.94
C LYS A 729 2.83 44.11 26.74
N PHE A 730 1.58 44.53 26.95
CA PHE A 730 0.55 43.72 27.60
C PHE A 730 0.28 42.43 26.80
N TYR A 731 0.02 42.57 25.50
CA TYR A 731 -0.15 41.42 24.59
C TYR A 731 1.06 40.48 24.60
N GLY A 732 2.28 41.02 24.56
CA GLY A 732 3.51 40.23 24.61
C GLY A 732 3.76 39.53 25.94
N ARG A 733 3.12 39.96 27.04
CA ARG A 733 3.12 39.24 28.32
C ARG A 733 2.10 38.11 28.30
N LEU A 734 0.91 38.36 27.76
CA LEU A 734 -0.15 37.36 27.62
C LEU A 734 0.25 36.23 26.68
N SER A 735 0.85 36.54 25.53
CA SER A 735 1.30 35.56 24.52
C SER A 735 2.52 34.73 24.96
N LYS A 736 3.02 34.95 26.18
CA LYS A 736 4.15 34.20 26.78
C LYS A 736 3.72 33.42 28.02
N LEU A 737 2.44 33.48 28.39
CA LEU A 737 1.94 32.69 29.50
C LEU A 737 2.00 31.21 29.12
N PRO A 738 2.42 30.32 30.03
CA PRO A 738 2.40 28.90 29.77
C PRO A 738 0.94 28.41 29.66
N VAL A 739 0.74 27.20 29.13
CA VAL A 739 -0.55 26.52 29.25
C VAL A 739 -0.82 26.15 30.71
N PRO A 740 -2.08 26.10 31.16
CA PRO A 740 -2.40 25.59 32.48
C PRO A 740 -1.91 24.14 32.63
N SER A 741 -1.39 23.78 33.79
CA SER A 741 -0.77 22.46 34.00
C SER A 741 -1.11 21.90 35.37
N PHE A 742 -1.25 20.58 35.46
CA PHE A 742 -1.43 19.88 36.72
C PHE A 742 -0.14 19.23 37.23
N THR A 743 0.05 19.25 38.55
CA THR A 743 1.04 18.42 39.25
C THR A 743 0.33 17.72 40.40
N GLY A 744 0.04 16.43 40.22
CA GLY A 744 -0.91 15.72 41.07
C GLY A 744 -2.29 16.36 40.99
N ARG A 745 -2.85 16.74 42.13
CA ARG A 745 -4.16 17.43 42.24
C ARG A 745 -4.07 18.96 42.18
N ARG A 746 -2.86 19.51 42.05
CA ARG A 746 -2.63 20.96 42.08
C ARG A 746 -2.58 21.51 40.66
N MET A 747 -3.36 22.55 40.38
CA MET A 747 -3.39 23.23 39.09
C MET A 747 -2.59 24.52 39.13
N LYS A 748 -1.66 24.70 38.19
CA LYS A 748 -1.08 26.01 37.87
C LYS A 748 -1.92 26.67 36.80
N LEU A 749 -2.56 27.78 37.14
CA LEU A 749 -3.48 28.50 36.26
C LEU A 749 -2.95 29.91 35.92
N PRO A 750 -2.37 30.09 34.73
CA PRO A 750 -2.08 31.40 34.17
C PRO A 750 -3.38 32.14 33.86
N CYS A 751 -3.54 33.34 34.41
CA CYS A 751 -4.79 34.07 34.36
C CYS A 751 -4.61 35.58 34.54
N ILE A 752 -5.72 36.30 34.35
CA ILE A 752 -5.88 37.68 34.81
C ILE A 752 -6.74 37.62 36.07
N ALA A 753 -6.16 38.01 37.20
CA ALA A 753 -6.80 37.93 38.51
C ALA A 753 -7.06 39.34 39.07
N PHE A 754 -8.33 39.66 39.25
CA PHE A 754 -8.81 40.94 39.76
C PHE A 754 -9.14 40.81 41.24
N LYS A 755 -8.34 41.44 42.09
CA LYS A 755 -8.60 41.49 43.53
C LYS A 755 -9.87 42.30 43.81
N LEU A 756 -10.79 41.72 44.56
CA LEU A 756 -12.04 42.38 44.95
C LEU A 756 -11.83 43.31 46.14
N GLY A 757 -12.47 44.47 46.08
CA GLY A 757 -12.65 45.36 47.23
C GLY A 757 -13.69 44.84 48.23
N PRO A 758 -14.10 45.68 49.19
CA PRO A 758 -15.06 45.28 50.21
C PRO A 758 -16.41 44.84 49.61
N LEU A 759 -16.90 43.66 50.01
CA LEU A 759 -18.23 43.17 49.66
C LEU A 759 -19.32 43.96 50.39
N SER A 760 -20.34 44.40 49.67
CA SER A 760 -21.59 44.90 50.25
C SER A 760 -22.71 43.90 49.96
N VAL A 761 -23.51 43.58 50.97
CA VAL A 761 -24.57 42.55 50.86
C VAL A 761 -25.90 43.24 50.64
N SER A 762 -26.61 42.86 49.57
CA SER A 762 -28.02 43.21 49.38
C SER A 762 -28.87 41.96 49.62
N ARG A 763 -29.64 41.94 50.71
CA ARG A 763 -30.55 40.81 50.99
C ARG A 763 -31.75 40.89 50.05
N SER A 764 -31.81 39.96 49.09
CA SER A 764 -33.01 39.69 48.30
C SER A 764 -34.14 39.18 49.20
N HIS A 765 -35.39 39.55 48.90
CA HIS A 765 -36.58 39.07 49.62
C HIS A 765 -36.88 37.58 49.40
N ASN A 766 -36.16 36.90 48.50
CA ASN A 766 -36.30 35.46 48.23
C ASN A 766 -35.19 34.67 48.95
N ARG A 767 -35.58 33.71 49.80
CA ARG A 767 -34.76 33.13 50.89
C ARG A 767 -33.62 32.15 50.50
N SER A 768 -33.24 31.98 49.23
CA SER A 768 -32.21 30.97 48.85
C SER A 768 -30.84 31.53 48.42
N ALA A 769 -30.78 32.64 47.66
CA ALA A 769 -29.51 33.18 47.14
C ALA A 769 -29.19 34.58 47.68
N GLN A 770 -27.97 34.77 48.17
CA GLN A 770 -27.44 36.07 48.60
C GLN A 770 -26.82 36.81 47.41
N VAL A 771 -27.02 38.13 47.35
CA VAL A 771 -26.42 38.99 46.32
C VAL A 771 -25.33 39.85 46.97
N PHE A 772 -24.11 39.73 46.46
CA PHE A 772 -22.96 40.50 46.89
C PHE A 772 -22.54 41.48 45.79
N HIS A 773 -22.23 42.71 46.18
CA HIS A 773 -21.66 43.71 45.28
C HIS A 773 -20.22 44.00 45.70
N ALA A 774 -19.29 43.89 44.75
CA ALA A 774 -17.88 44.20 44.94
C ALA A 774 -17.42 45.26 43.96
N GLN A 775 -16.48 46.12 44.36
CA GLN A 775 -15.86 47.08 43.46
C GLN A 775 -14.43 46.65 43.14
N THR A 776 -14.02 46.79 41.87
CA THR A 776 -12.64 46.59 41.43
C THR A 776 -12.19 47.75 40.55
N THR A 777 -10.89 48.06 40.59
CA THR A 777 -10.29 49.17 39.84
C THR A 777 -10.31 48.98 38.32
N ALA A 778 -10.44 47.74 37.83
CA ALA A 778 -10.43 47.43 36.40
C ALA A 778 -11.79 47.01 35.83
N LEU A 779 -12.70 46.48 36.67
CA LEU A 779 -14.01 45.95 36.24
C LEU A 779 -15.18 46.85 36.68
N GLY A 780 -14.99 47.75 37.64
CA GLY A 780 -16.07 48.55 38.22
C GLY A 780 -16.87 47.78 39.28
N LEU A 781 -18.19 48.01 39.32
CA LEU A 781 -19.11 47.31 40.23
C LEU A 781 -19.48 45.94 39.64
N VAL A 782 -19.21 44.88 40.40
CA VAL A 782 -19.51 43.49 40.03
C VAL A 782 -20.56 42.93 41.00
N GLU A 783 -21.57 42.28 40.44
CA GLU A 783 -22.60 41.55 41.18
C GLU A 783 -22.28 40.05 41.20
N ILE A 784 -22.29 39.44 42.38
CA ILE A 784 -22.05 38.01 42.59
C ILE A 784 -23.27 37.44 43.30
N ARG A 785 -23.94 36.47 42.67
CA ARG A 785 -25.11 35.80 43.26
C ARG A 785 -24.69 34.40 43.68
N THR A 786 -24.76 34.06 44.95
CA THR A 786 -24.37 32.71 45.40
C THR A 786 -25.18 32.30 46.62
N GLU A 787 -25.39 30.98 46.75
CA GLU A 787 -25.99 30.36 47.94
C GLU A 787 -24.91 30.03 48.99
N GLU A 788 -23.62 30.04 48.61
CA GLU A 788 -22.50 29.82 49.51
C GLU A 788 -22.20 31.06 50.37
N ASP A 789 -21.93 30.84 51.65
CA ASP A 789 -21.38 31.88 52.52
C ASP A 789 -19.94 32.20 52.10
N LEU A 790 -19.73 33.37 51.51
CA LEU A 790 -18.42 33.84 51.11
C LEU A 790 -17.58 34.24 52.34
N PRO A 791 -16.27 33.92 52.38
CA PRO A 791 -15.40 34.27 53.49
C PRO A 791 -15.28 35.80 53.69
N ALA A 792 -15.05 36.21 54.94
CA ALA A 792 -14.90 37.62 55.31
C ALA A 792 -13.72 38.31 54.58
N PHE A 793 -13.95 39.59 54.23
CA PHE A 793 -13.14 40.59 53.54
C PHE A 793 -11.60 40.39 53.37
N ASN A 794 -11.10 40.91 52.23
CA ASN A 794 -9.71 41.12 51.78
C ASN A 794 -8.97 40.02 50.98
N SER A 795 -9.63 38.91 50.65
CA SER A 795 -8.95 37.79 49.99
C SER A 795 -9.70 37.21 48.78
N LEU A 796 -10.68 37.89 48.18
CA LEU A 796 -11.37 37.35 47.00
C LEU A 796 -10.79 37.86 45.69
N TYR A 797 -10.73 36.97 44.70
CA TYR A 797 -10.23 37.25 43.36
C TYR A 797 -11.23 36.79 42.30
N LEU A 798 -11.56 37.67 41.36
CA LEU A 798 -12.19 37.27 40.11
C LEU A 798 -11.10 36.90 39.11
N VAL A 799 -11.15 35.67 38.63
CA VAL A 799 -10.12 35.07 37.81
C VAL A 799 -10.69 34.79 36.43
N HIS A 800 -10.03 35.35 35.41
CA HIS A 800 -10.29 35.01 34.02
C HIS A 800 -9.14 34.13 33.50
N PRO A 801 -9.36 32.82 33.30
CA PRO A 801 -8.39 31.93 32.66
C PRO A 801 -8.05 32.46 31.25
N TRP A 802 -6.76 32.65 30.95
CA TRP A 802 -6.35 33.21 29.65
C TRP A 802 -6.06 32.09 28.64
N ILE A 803 -6.46 32.26 27.36
CA ILE A 803 -6.36 31.24 26.29
C ILE A 803 -5.51 31.77 25.13
N ASP A 804 -4.55 30.99 24.64
CA ASP A 804 -3.80 31.31 23.41
C ASP A 804 -4.72 31.39 22.16
N PHE A 805 -5.73 30.53 22.07
CA PHE A 805 -6.70 30.52 20.96
C PHE A 805 -7.56 31.81 20.89
N LEU A 806 -7.76 32.52 22.00
CA LEU A 806 -8.44 33.82 22.02
C LEU A 806 -7.58 34.97 21.45
N LEU A 807 -6.30 34.74 21.18
CA LEU A 807 -5.43 35.70 20.49
C LEU A 807 -5.59 35.65 18.96
N ASP A 808 -5.97 34.48 18.40
CA ASP A 808 -5.91 34.21 16.95
C ASP A 808 -7.26 34.03 16.24
N GLN A 809 -8.40 34.02 16.94
CA GLN A 809 -9.70 33.97 16.25
C GLN A 809 -9.91 35.20 15.35
N GLN A 810 -10.20 34.99 14.07
CA GLN A 810 -10.59 36.06 13.15
C GLN A 810 -12.03 36.52 13.46
N PRO A 811 -12.34 37.82 13.35
CA PRO A 811 -13.71 38.34 13.47
C PRO A 811 -14.65 37.69 12.44
N VAL A 812 -15.89 37.45 12.84
CA VAL A 812 -16.93 36.84 11.98
C VAL A 812 -17.36 37.86 10.91
N ARG A 813 -17.39 37.44 9.64
CA ARG A 813 -17.99 38.24 8.55
C ARG A 813 -19.52 38.20 8.74
N SER A 814 -20.15 39.36 8.79
CA SER A 814 -21.61 39.47 8.91
C SER A 814 -22.29 38.74 7.74
N VAL A 815 -23.12 37.75 8.05
CA VAL A 815 -24.06 37.17 7.08
C VAL A 815 -25.24 38.13 6.97
N SER A 816 -25.10 39.14 6.12
CA SER A 816 -26.23 39.92 5.58
C SER A 816 -25.81 40.42 4.21
N GLU A 817 -25.90 39.53 3.22
CA GLU A 817 -26.00 39.76 1.77
C GLU A 817 -25.60 38.46 1.06
N THR A 818 -26.57 37.54 0.99
CA THR A 818 -26.86 36.60 -0.12
C THR A 818 -27.85 35.55 0.40
N LEU A 819 -29.12 35.94 0.51
CA LEU A 819 -30.20 35.03 0.15
C LEU A 819 -30.38 35.21 -1.35
N PRO A 820 -30.33 34.14 -2.15
CA PRO A 820 -31.20 34.01 -3.29
C PRO A 820 -32.47 33.32 -2.80
N ASP A 821 -33.58 34.00 -3.07
CA ASP A 821 -34.95 33.58 -2.86
C ASP A 821 -35.24 32.16 -3.40
N ASP A 822 -36.27 31.56 -2.79
CA ASP A 822 -37.21 30.62 -3.39
C ASP A 822 -36.85 30.11 -4.79
N GLN A 823 -36.32 28.89 -4.87
CA GLN A 823 -36.68 27.98 -5.94
C GLN A 823 -37.06 26.63 -5.35
N SER A 824 -38.36 26.35 -5.50
CA SER A 824 -39.04 25.08 -5.40
C SER A 824 -38.15 23.87 -5.70
N PHE A 825 -38.10 22.94 -4.76
CA PHE A 825 -37.85 21.54 -5.06
C PHE A 825 -38.96 21.03 -5.98
N THR A 826 -38.67 20.92 -7.27
CA THR A 826 -39.39 20.03 -8.19
C THR A 826 -38.41 18.97 -8.67
N ASP A 827 -38.79 17.72 -8.38
CA ASP A 827 -38.49 16.47 -9.08
C ASP A 827 -37.43 16.53 -10.18
N GLU A 828 -36.34 15.78 -10.01
CA GLU A 828 -36.02 14.69 -10.94
C GLU A 828 -34.89 13.81 -10.37
N VAL A 829 -35.21 12.52 -10.24
CA VAL A 829 -34.30 11.41 -9.97
C VAL A 829 -33.48 11.12 -11.24
N PRO A 830 -32.16 10.88 -11.15
CA PRO A 830 -31.49 10.08 -12.15
C PRO A 830 -31.12 8.70 -11.59
N SER A 831 -31.80 7.69 -12.13
CA SER A 831 -31.47 6.28 -11.99
C SER A 831 -30.09 5.95 -12.61
N PRO A 832 -29.43 4.85 -12.20
CA PRO A 832 -28.05 4.56 -12.56
C PRO A 832 -27.96 3.73 -13.85
N SER A 833 -27.14 4.14 -14.83
CA SER A 833 -26.45 3.20 -15.73
C SER A 833 -25.52 3.89 -16.74
N HIS A 834 -24.37 3.23 -16.94
CA HIS A 834 -23.40 3.33 -18.05
C HIS A 834 -22.60 4.63 -18.26
N LEU A 835 -21.28 4.53 -18.07
CA LEU A 835 -20.21 4.79 -19.07
C LEU A 835 -18.86 4.69 -18.33
N GLN A 836 -18.08 3.63 -18.55
CA GLN A 836 -16.97 3.57 -19.51
C GLN A 836 -15.85 4.60 -19.30
N ILE A 837 -14.66 4.04 -19.20
CA ILE A 837 -13.35 4.64 -19.07
C ILE A 837 -12.98 5.38 -20.37
N SER A 838 -12.57 6.64 -20.26
CA SER A 838 -11.56 7.22 -21.16
C SER A 838 -10.84 8.36 -20.44
N GLY A 839 -9.51 8.30 -20.44
CA GLY A 839 -8.65 9.21 -19.70
C GLY A 839 -8.48 10.59 -20.34
N SER A 840 -8.30 11.58 -19.48
CA SER A 840 -7.52 12.78 -19.76
C SER A 840 -7.09 13.39 -18.43
N THR A 841 -5.78 13.47 -18.23
CA THR A 841 -5.10 14.18 -17.13
C THR A 841 -5.47 15.66 -17.09
N PRO A 842 -5.66 16.25 -15.89
CA PRO A 842 -5.50 17.68 -15.68
C PRO A 842 -4.31 18.00 -14.74
N PRO A 843 -3.80 19.25 -14.78
CA PRO A 843 -2.44 19.58 -14.37
C PRO A 843 -2.26 19.76 -12.86
N LEU A 844 -1.01 19.53 -12.45
CA LEU A 844 -0.44 19.85 -11.14
C LEU A 844 -0.65 21.33 -10.77
N GLY A 845 -1.09 21.56 -9.52
CA GLY A 845 -0.90 22.83 -8.81
C GLY A 845 -2.15 23.40 -8.17
N MET A 846 -2.48 22.96 -6.94
CA MET A 846 -3.03 23.80 -5.87
C MET A 846 -2.85 23.06 -4.53
N SER A 847 -1.79 23.42 -3.79
CA SER A 847 -1.51 22.96 -2.43
C SER A 847 -2.49 23.63 -1.45
N PHE A 848 -3.33 22.83 -0.79
CA PHE A 848 -4.05 23.27 0.40
C PHE A 848 -3.13 23.19 1.62
N GLY A 849 -3.14 24.26 2.42
CA GLY A 849 -2.09 24.64 3.36
C GLY A 849 -1.83 23.62 4.47
N GLU A 850 -0.54 23.32 4.62
CA GLU A 850 0.05 22.60 5.74
C GLU A 850 -0.10 23.36 7.06
N ARG A 851 -0.35 22.62 8.13
CA ARG A 851 -0.21 23.05 9.53
C ARG A 851 1.29 23.21 9.84
N PRO A 852 1.73 24.27 10.53
CA PRO A 852 3.09 24.30 11.06
C PRO A 852 3.13 23.66 12.46
N ARG A 853 3.79 22.51 12.56
CA ARG A 853 4.44 22.05 13.79
C ARG A 853 5.75 21.37 13.39
N ASP A 854 6.84 22.12 13.58
CA ASP A 854 8.13 21.64 14.11
C ASP A 854 9.08 22.84 14.17
N ALA A 855 9.43 23.25 15.39
CA ALA A 855 10.38 24.33 15.63
C ALA A 855 11.49 23.82 16.57
N THR A 856 12.38 23.01 16.02
CA THR A 856 13.73 22.81 16.56
C THR A 856 14.74 23.16 15.47
N SER A 857 15.06 24.45 15.34
CA SER A 857 16.33 24.89 14.76
C SER A 857 16.65 26.30 15.24
N LEU A 858 17.76 26.44 15.96
CA LEU A 858 18.34 27.73 16.30
C LEU A 858 18.59 28.53 15.02
N SER A 859 17.99 29.72 14.92
CA SER A 859 18.52 30.81 14.13
C SER A 859 18.31 32.13 14.90
N SER A 860 19.30 33.01 14.77
CA SER A 860 19.49 34.27 15.49
C SER A 860 18.35 35.28 15.33
N PRO A 861 18.18 36.23 16.28
CA PRO A 861 16.99 37.08 16.35
C PRO A 861 17.04 38.18 15.28
N SER A 862 16.20 38.08 14.27
CA SER A 862 15.86 39.21 13.40
C SER A 862 14.84 40.11 14.10
N HIS A 863 15.07 41.42 14.06
CA HIS A 863 14.22 42.44 14.67
C HIS A 863 12.79 42.39 14.10
N VAL A 864 11.84 41.90 14.90
CA VAL A 864 10.40 41.92 14.58
C VAL A 864 9.86 43.33 14.80
N SER A 865 9.22 43.90 13.77
CA SER A 865 8.65 45.24 13.77
C SER A 865 7.46 45.39 14.73
N LEU A 866 7.34 46.55 15.38
CA LEU A 866 6.23 46.92 16.28
C LEU A 866 4.85 46.85 15.57
N THR A 867 4.83 46.97 14.24
CA THR A 867 3.61 46.97 13.41
C THR A 867 2.90 45.61 13.38
N ASP A 868 3.65 44.51 13.44
CA ASP A 868 3.08 43.17 13.19
C ASP A 868 2.29 42.64 14.39
N LYS A 869 2.65 43.08 15.60
CA LYS A 869 1.98 42.69 16.86
C LYS A 869 0.89 43.64 17.31
N LEU A 870 0.77 44.82 16.70
CA LEU A 870 -0.17 45.85 17.13
C LEU A 870 -1.63 45.47 16.89
N THR A 871 -1.92 44.93 15.70
CA THR A 871 -3.29 44.55 15.32
C THR A 871 -3.84 43.42 16.20
N PRO A 872 -3.10 42.31 16.44
CA PRO A 872 -3.52 41.30 17.42
C PRO A 872 -3.69 41.87 18.83
N ALA A 873 -2.76 42.72 19.28
CA ALA A 873 -2.81 43.32 20.62
C ALA A 873 -4.06 44.19 20.85
N LEU A 874 -4.46 45.00 19.86
CA LEU A 874 -5.67 45.80 19.92
C LEU A 874 -6.94 44.93 19.92
N ARG A 875 -6.96 43.82 19.17
CA ARG A 875 -8.09 42.87 19.16
C ARG A 875 -8.26 42.18 20.51
N SER A 876 -7.16 41.74 21.15
CA SER A 876 -7.21 41.14 22.48
C SER A 876 -7.76 42.11 23.54
N MET A 877 -7.38 43.39 23.45
CA MET A 877 -7.94 44.42 24.33
C MET A 877 -9.42 44.70 24.06
N ALA A 878 -9.84 44.74 22.78
CA ALA A 878 -11.25 44.91 22.43
C ALA A 878 -12.12 43.78 23.00
N ARG A 879 -11.61 42.54 22.99
CA ARG A 879 -12.29 41.37 23.57
C ARG A 879 -12.44 41.45 25.08
N LEU A 880 -11.42 41.92 25.79
CA LEU A 880 -11.49 42.14 27.25
C LEU A 880 -12.55 43.18 27.66
N GLY A 881 -12.91 44.10 26.75
CA GLY A 881 -14.01 45.05 26.96
C GLY A 881 -15.42 44.46 26.78
N GLN A 882 -15.54 43.24 26.24
CA GLN A 882 -16.83 42.53 26.16
C GLN A 882 -17.14 41.82 27.48
N PRO A 883 -18.42 41.58 27.81
CA PRO A 883 -18.79 40.73 28.94
C PRO A 883 -18.26 39.31 28.78
N PHE A 884 -17.52 38.81 29.77
CA PHE A 884 -16.97 37.45 29.83
C PHE A 884 -17.22 36.80 31.19
N GLY A 885 -17.17 35.47 31.22
CA GLY A 885 -17.31 34.71 32.46
C GLY A 885 -16.04 34.74 33.32
N ALA A 886 -16.20 34.99 34.62
CA ALA A 886 -15.12 34.95 35.60
C ALA A 886 -15.35 33.86 36.66
N LEU A 887 -14.27 33.31 37.19
CA LEU A 887 -14.26 32.36 38.29
C LEU A 887 -13.95 33.09 39.60
N LEU A 888 -14.64 32.76 40.70
CA LEU A 888 -14.38 33.40 42.00
C LEU A 888 -13.49 32.52 42.87
N PHE A 889 -12.32 33.04 43.27
CA PHE A 889 -11.32 32.31 44.03
C PHE A 889 -11.05 32.98 45.39
N THR A 890 -10.69 32.18 46.38
CA THR A 890 -10.18 32.60 47.69
C THR A 890 -8.86 31.87 48.01
N PRO A 891 -7.87 32.51 48.63
CA PRO A 891 -6.74 31.85 49.27
C PRO A 891 -7.22 30.84 50.31
N THR A 892 -6.47 29.76 50.48
CA THR A 892 -6.73 28.77 51.53
C THR A 892 -6.29 29.29 52.89
N ARG A 893 -6.90 28.76 53.96
CA ARG A 893 -6.54 29.13 55.35
C ARG A 893 -5.17 28.60 55.77
N GLU A 894 -4.69 27.56 55.10
CA GLU A 894 -3.45 26.84 55.43
C GLU A 894 -2.22 27.44 54.72
N ASN A 895 -2.40 27.98 53.51
CA ASN A 895 -1.34 28.61 52.74
C ASN A 895 -1.88 29.76 51.89
N VAL A 896 -1.45 31.00 52.18
CA VAL A 896 -1.90 32.21 51.46
C VAL A 896 -1.49 32.21 49.99
N ALA A 897 -0.54 31.35 49.58
CA ALA A 897 -0.12 31.17 48.19
C ALA A 897 -1.01 30.20 47.39
N GLU A 898 -1.91 29.46 48.04
CA GLU A 898 -2.80 28.49 47.41
C GLU A 898 -4.22 29.01 47.35
N TYR A 899 -4.91 28.75 46.23
CA TYR A 899 -6.25 29.25 45.97
C TYR A 899 -7.24 28.10 45.83
N ARG A 900 -8.52 28.39 46.08
CA ARG A 900 -9.65 27.49 45.89
C ARG A 900 -10.79 28.21 45.20
N ARG A 901 -11.44 27.56 44.23
CA ARG A 901 -12.67 28.07 43.60
C ARG A 901 -13.84 28.00 44.60
N VAL A 902 -14.62 29.07 44.65
CA VAL A 902 -15.85 29.24 45.44
C VAL A 902 -16.99 29.75 44.56
N ALA A 903 -18.23 29.67 45.04
CA ALA A 903 -19.44 30.08 44.32
C ALA A 903 -19.56 29.46 42.91
N SER A 904 -19.19 28.18 42.77
CA SER A 904 -19.25 27.47 41.48
C SER A 904 -20.68 27.22 41.00
N GLU A 905 -21.69 27.44 41.83
CA GLU A 905 -23.11 27.28 41.51
C GLU A 905 -23.70 28.44 40.69
N SER A 906 -22.91 29.49 40.43
CA SER A 906 -23.39 30.71 39.76
C SER A 906 -22.50 31.15 38.60
N VAL A 907 -23.12 31.72 37.57
CA VAL A 907 -22.40 32.39 36.49
C VAL A 907 -22.08 33.82 36.92
N ILE A 908 -20.79 34.17 36.94
CA ILE A 908 -20.32 35.53 37.18
C ILE A 908 -19.86 36.12 35.86
N THR A 909 -20.52 37.18 35.39
CA THR A 909 -20.16 37.88 34.16
C THR A 909 -19.59 39.24 34.49
N VAL A 910 -18.42 39.56 33.94
CA VAL A 910 -17.72 40.85 34.12
C VAL A 910 -17.20 41.40 32.81
N ARG A 911 -16.88 42.69 32.77
CA ARG A 911 -16.22 43.33 31.63
C ARG A 911 -15.15 44.30 32.12
N VAL A 912 -14.06 44.45 31.38
CA VAL A 912 -13.07 45.49 31.67
C VAL A 912 -13.65 46.86 31.27
N GLN A 913 -13.47 47.88 32.11
CA GLN A 913 -13.92 49.23 31.78
C GLN A 913 -13.12 49.79 30.60
N ASP A 914 -13.80 50.48 29.68
CA ASP A 914 -13.23 51.01 28.43
C ASP A 914 -11.99 51.91 28.64
N ASP A 915 -11.89 52.59 29.78
CA ASP A 915 -10.81 53.52 30.12
C ASP A 915 -9.67 52.87 30.94
N THR A 916 -9.73 51.56 31.21
CA THR A 916 -8.73 50.88 32.05
C THR A 916 -7.37 50.83 31.34
N PRO A 917 -6.29 51.44 31.91
CA PRO A 917 -4.98 51.44 31.27
C PRO A 917 -4.38 50.02 31.16
N PRO A 918 -3.69 49.67 30.05
CA PRO A 918 -3.02 48.36 29.91
C PRO A 918 -2.04 48.02 31.04
N GLN A 919 -1.46 49.03 31.70
CA GLN A 919 -0.54 48.85 32.82
C GLN A 919 -1.24 48.29 34.07
N VAL A 920 -2.49 48.69 34.31
CA VAL A 920 -3.32 48.16 35.40
C VAL A 920 -3.62 46.69 35.14
N LEU A 921 -4.01 46.35 33.90
CA LEU A 921 -4.23 44.96 33.49
C LEU A 921 -2.96 44.11 33.56
N MET A 922 -1.79 44.67 33.20
CA MET A 922 -0.50 43.99 33.34
C MET A 922 -0.20 43.60 34.79
N ALA A 923 -0.60 44.40 35.79
CA ALA A 923 -0.39 44.07 37.19
C ALA A 923 -1.28 42.91 37.67
N CYS A 924 -2.42 42.68 37.00
CA CYS A 924 -3.34 41.57 37.30
C CYS A 924 -2.94 40.23 36.67
N VAL A 925 -1.97 40.21 35.75
CA VAL A 925 -1.51 38.96 35.10
C VAL A 925 -0.63 38.16 36.05
N GLN A 926 -1.09 36.98 36.46
CA GLN A 926 -0.36 36.09 37.37
C GLN A 926 -0.67 34.62 37.11
N THR A 927 0.12 33.72 37.71
CA THR A 927 -0.15 32.28 37.72
C THR A 927 -0.57 31.89 39.14
N LEU A 928 -1.76 31.31 39.27
CA LEU A 928 -2.30 30.87 40.56
C LEU A 928 -2.07 29.38 40.75
N ASP A 929 -1.67 28.98 41.96
CA ASP A 929 -1.67 27.57 42.37
C ASP A 929 -3.03 27.25 43.01
N VAL A 930 -3.81 26.36 42.39
CA VAL A 930 -5.20 26.07 42.75
C VAL A 930 -5.35 24.62 43.22
N LEU A 931 -6.03 24.45 44.36
CA LEU A 931 -6.32 23.15 44.98
C LEU A 931 -7.68 22.58 44.60
#